data_AF-A0A0F4YSI1-F1
#
_entry.id   AF-A0A0F4YSI1-F1
#
_cell.length_a   1.000
_cell.length_b   1.000
_cell.length_c   1.000
_cell.angle_alpha   90.00
_cell.angle_beta   90.00
_cell.angle_gamma   90.00
#
_symmetry.space_group_name_H-M   'P 1'
#
loop_
_entity.id
_entity.type
_entity.pdbx_description
1 polymer ?
#
loop_
_entity_poly.entity_id
_entity_poly.type
_entity_poly.pdbx_seq_one_letter_code
_entity_poly.pdbx_strand_id
1 'polypeptide(L)'
;MPDTIPPSEKQIEKSVHLDDNNRVSDDEAVSDFSHVDAKKVLRKMDLRLIPMLAVLYLLSFLDRGNIGNAKIEGLAEDLHLTGAQYNWCYRQTLMGIVTNYHGLLLARLFLEAGLYPGVAFYITMWYCRYEAQFRQALFFSAASVAGAFSGLLAYAIAKMDGVGGYAGWRWIFILEGLATVVVAVIAFFVIYDFPETATFLTEDERAWVIHRLKYQGSDDHTHVEEVEQFKWKYVWDAFTDWQIYLGLLMYWGIVCPLYGSSLFLPTIIKDLGYSSSTAQLLTVPIYITAAGISVLSAWLSDRAGQRSPFIFFFMCCIGCGFIICLAASGRGVPGVVYFGVFLAVAGIYPAFPGNVTWMSNNLAGGYKRAAGMAIHIGVGNLAGAMASNFYRQQDSPRYVLGHSLELGFVAAGLIAVAVLRFSYQRINRLRAEKGTGGYTAEEMSRMGDRSPAFRYIRCMMNDMFIIPVKHGWANILCFYTQPCCSAVKLTHQRGNPAGGAHANAQRSRQKILQMDQPQRPSTSTSTAQVAPTVEVDEDAYSTNNDNATTYSEELTTYTASLTTSARSYEWRHGRRYHSYQAGSYQFPNDEWEQDRLDMVHHVVYRLLGDRLFLAPINPEGMRILDIGTGTGIWPIQMGDLYPTAHFLTFQIVGNDLSPIQPQWMLPQNVEFMIDDVEQDWVCPQPYDYIHCRNLKPGGWIEFQDFEALPYSEDDSVTPDNHLIKMLRYLGEACDKVGRTLNPGPFLKGWVEQAGFTRINEQIFKLPIGAWPKDRRLKELGSFMAVSFIEGVEAFTLTPFIDVLGWSKDEVMEFNAKVRQDVTRREAHPIYNYYVVTAQKPI
;
A
#
# COMPACT_ATOMS: atom_id res chain seq x y z
N MET A 1 -32.62 34.24 35.74
CA MET A 1 -32.85 33.85 37.15
C MET A 1 -34.36 33.78 37.39
N PRO A 2 -34.86 32.73 38.06
CA PRO A 2 -34.15 31.95 39.06
C PRO A 2 -33.48 30.69 38.50
N ASP A 3 -32.35 30.38 39.12
CA ASP A 3 -31.44 29.29 38.83
C ASP A 3 -31.95 27.96 39.42
N THR A 4 -31.94 26.90 38.62
CA THR A 4 -31.95 25.53 39.13
C THR A 4 -30.82 24.76 38.45
N ILE A 5 -29.74 24.61 39.20
CA ILE A 5 -28.55 23.84 38.90
C ILE A 5 -28.94 22.34 38.82
N PRO A 6 -28.48 21.55 37.85
CA PRO A 6 -28.67 20.09 37.88
C PRO A 6 -27.79 19.46 38.98
N PRO A 7 -28.26 18.47 39.73
CA PRO A 7 -27.50 17.90 40.84
C PRO A 7 -26.27 17.13 40.34
N SER A 8 -25.16 17.33 41.05
CA SER A 8 -23.86 16.69 40.82
C SER A 8 -23.86 15.18 41.08
N GLU A 9 -23.02 14.44 40.35
CA GLU A 9 -22.70 12.99 40.35
C GLU A 9 -22.45 12.26 41.69
N LYS A 10 -22.71 12.86 42.86
CA LYS A 10 -22.40 12.30 44.18
C LYS A 10 -23.61 11.91 45.05
N GLN A 11 -24.82 11.82 44.48
CA GLN A 11 -26.03 11.43 45.23
C GLN A 11 -26.63 10.06 44.89
N ILE A 12 -25.96 9.22 44.08
CA ILE A 12 -26.46 7.86 43.74
C ILE A 12 -25.77 6.75 44.58
N GLU A 13 -24.70 7.06 45.34
CA GLU A 13 -24.07 6.10 46.23
C GLU A 13 -24.41 6.37 47.71
N LYS A 14 -25.43 5.67 48.23
CA LYS A 14 -25.49 5.06 49.58
C LYS A 14 -26.92 4.78 50.01
N SER A 15 -27.38 3.54 49.78
CA SER A 15 -28.29 2.85 50.72
C SER A 15 -28.47 1.37 50.35
N VAL A 16 -27.44 0.54 50.56
CA VAL A 16 -27.68 -0.88 50.89
C VAL A 16 -26.56 -1.31 51.85
N HIS A 17 -26.80 -1.15 53.16
CA HIS A 17 -26.10 -1.95 54.16
C HIS A 17 -26.80 -3.31 54.21
N LEU A 18 -25.99 -4.35 54.08
CA LEU A 18 -26.36 -5.76 54.14
C LEU A 18 -26.84 -6.13 55.55
N ASP A 19 -28.08 -6.61 55.65
CA ASP A 19 -28.51 -7.48 56.74
C ASP A 19 -28.40 -8.94 56.26
N ASP A 20 -27.36 -9.61 56.76
CA ASP A 20 -27.18 -11.05 56.68
C ASP A 20 -28.25 -11.74 57.54
N ASN A 21 -29.36 -12.20 56.94
CA ASN A 21 -30.14 -13.40 57.35
C ASN A 21 -31.52 -13.50 56.65
N ASN A 22 -31.58 -13.32 55.35
CA ASN A 22 -32.73 -13.80 54.58
C ASN A 22 -32.26 -14.33 53.23
N ARG A 23 -31.96 -15.64 53.20
CA ARG A 23 -31.95 -16.41 51.95
C ARG A 23 -33.39 -16.47 51.44
N VAL A 24 -33.82 -15.40 50.78
CA VAL A 24 -34.98 -15.43 49.91
C VAL A 24 -34.45 -15.84 48.55
N SER A 25 -34.93 -16.99 48.10
CA SER A 25 -34.81 -17.54 46.78
C SER A 25 -35.42 -16.58 45.75
N ASP A 26 -34.57 -15.77 45.10
CA ASP A 26 -34.92 -15.04 43.87
C ASP A 26 -34.62 -15.87 42.60
N ASP A 27 -34.30 -17.16 42.76
CA ASP A 27 -34.02 -18.11 41.66
C ASP A 27 -35.28 -18.71 40.98
N GLU A 28 -36.49 -18.24 41.29
CA GLU A 28 -37.73 -18.71 40.65
C GLU A 28 -38.63 -17.57 40.15
N ALA A 29 -38.10 -16.77 39.24
CA ALA A 29 -38.89 -16.30 38.12
C ALA A 29 -38.31 -16.93 36.85
N VAL A 30 -38.55 -18.24 36.68
CA VAL A 30 -38.56 -18.83 35.32
C VAL A 30 -39.68 -18.08 34.61
N SER A 31 -39.33 -16.99 33.93
CA SER A 31 -40.26 -16.22 33.12
C SER A 31 -40.85 -17.16 32.09
N ASP A 32 -42.08 -17.61 32.36
CA ASP A 32 -42.82 -18.50 31.48
C ASP A 32 -43.12 -17.75 30.19
N PHE A 33 -42.28 -17.98 29.17
CA PHE A 33 -42.43 -17.41 27.84
C PHE A 33 -43.19 -18.36 26.90
N SER A 34 -43.91 -19.36 27.42
CA SER A 34 -44.65 -20.33 26.61
C SER A 34 -45.70 -19.69 25.67
N HIS A 35 -46.17 -18.48 25.99
CA HIS A 35 -47.07 -17.67 25.17
C HIS A 35 -46.39 -16.95 24.00
N VAL A 36 -45.06 -16.85 23.99
CA VAL A 36 -44.30 -16.14 22.96
C VAL A 36 -43.95 -17.08 21.80
N ASP A 37 -44.52 -16.83 20.62
CA ASP A 37 -44.17 -17.57 19.41
C ASP A 37 -42.78 -17.16 18.89
N ALA A 38 -41.76 -17.95 19.26
CA ALA A 38 -40.37 -17.74 18.87
C ALA A 38 -40.17 -17.53 17.35
N LYS A 39 -40.90 -18.25 16.49
CA LYS A 39 -40.76 -18.13 15.02
C LYS A 39 -41.33 -16.81 14.52
N LYS A 40 -42.44 -16.36 15.11
CA LYS A 40 -43.06 -15.09 14.76
C LYS A 40 -42.18 -13.90 15.17
N VAL A 41 -41.59 -13.94 16.36
CA VAL A 41 -40.65 -12.92 16.84
C VAL A 41 -39.40 -12.87 15.96
N LEU A 42 -38.79 -14.03 15.67
CA LEU A 42 -37.64 -14.11 14.76
C LEU A 42 -37.94 -13.55 13.38
N ARG A 43 -39.08 -13.90 12.79
CA ARG A 43 -39.49 -13.38 11.47
C ARG A 43 -39.71 -11.86 11.49
N LYS A 44 -40.23 -11.32 12.59
CA LYS A 44 -40.43 -9.88 12.80
C LYS A 44 -39.09 -9.14 12.87
N MET A 45 -38.10 -9.71 13.56
CA MET A 45 -36.72 -9.20 13.59
C MET A 45 -36.07 -9.29 12.20
N ASP A 46 -36.17 -10.45 11.54
CA ASP A 46 -35.56 -10.70 10.23
C ASP A 46 -36.08 -9.72 9.18
N LEU A 47 -37.40 -9.51 9.10
CA LEU A 47 -38.02 -8.61 8.13
C LEU A 47 -37.66 -7.14 8.36
N ARG A 48 -37.32 -6.76 9.60
CA ARG A 48 -37.01 -5.36 9.94
C ARG A 48 -35.52 -5.05 9.76
N LEU A 49 -34.65 -5.93 10.25
CA LEU A 49 -33.21 -5.68 10.34
C LEU A 49 -32.46 -6.13 9.09
N ILE A 50 -32.67 -7.36 8.62
CA ILE A 50 -31.81 -7.97 7.59
C ILE A 50 -31.93 -7.27 6.23
N PRO A 51 -33.13 -6.91 5.72
CA PRO A 51 -33.24 -6.17 4.47
C PRO A 51 -32.49 -4.83 4.50
N MET A 52 -32.58 -4.08 5.59
CA MET A 52 -31.90 -2.79 5.71
C MET A 52 -30.38 -2.97 5.70
N LEU A 53 -29.87 -3.92 6.48
CA LEU A 53 -28.44 -4.25 6.53
C LEU A 53 -27.93 -4.74 5.16
N ALA A 54 -28.71 -5.57 4.46
CA ALA A 54 -28.39 -6.05 3.12
C ALA A 54 -28.37 -4.91 2.09
N VAL A 55 -29.32 -3.98 2.13
CA VAL A 55 -29.35 -2.82 1.22
C VAL A 55 -28.18 -1.87 1.48
N LEU A 56 -27.85 -1.58 2.75
CA LEU A 56 -26.67 -0.78 3.11
C LEU A 56 -25.38 -1.40 2.57
N TYR A 57 -25.25 -2.72 2.67
CA TYR A 57 -24.08 -3.45 2.18
C TYR A 57 -24.04 -3.55 0.66
N LEU A 58 -25.20 -3.73 0.03
CA LEU A 58 -25.35 -3.70 -1.43
C LEU A 58 -24.89 -2.36 -1.98
N LEU A 59 -25.36 -1.24 -1.41
CA LEU A 59 -24.96 0.10 -1.84
C LEU A 59 -23.46 0.34 -1.62
N SER A 60 -22.92 0.00 -0.46
CA SER A 60 -21.47 0.10 -0.20
C SER A 60 -20.63 -0.72 -1.19
N PHE A 61 -21.12 -1.86 -1.66
CA PHE A 61 -20.42 -2.65 -2.69
C PHE A 61 -20.60 -2.11 -4.12
N LEU A 62 -21.77 -1.57 -4.47
CA LEU A 62 -21.99 -0.90 -5.75
C LEU A 62 -21.05 0.30 -5.89
N ASP A 63 -21.00 1.10 -4.83
CA ASP A 63 -20.11 2.24 -4.64
C ASP A 63 -18.63 1.89 -4.87
N ARG A 64 -18.16 0.74 -4.37
CA ARG A 64 -16.80 0.23 -4.61
C ARG A 64 -16.58 -0.26 -6.04
N GLY A 65 -17.58 -0.87 -6.66
CA GLY A 65 -17.50 -1.36 -8.05
C GLY A 65 -17.49 -0.23 -9.09
N ASN A 66 -18.13 0.89 -8.77
CA ASN A 66 -18.34 2.00 -9.69
C ASN A 66 -17.10 2.71 -10.17
N ILE A 67 -16.05 2.73 -9.36
CA ILE A 67 -14.78 3.31 -9.80
C ILE A 67 -14.12 2.47 -10.90
N GLY A 68 -14.31 1.15 -10.84
CA GLY A 68 -13.96 0.20 -11.89
C GLY A 68 -14.69 0.50 -13.20
N ASN A 69 -16.00 0.73 -13.10
CA ASN A 69 -16.84 1.02 -14.25
C ASN A 69 -16.59 2.43 -14.80
N ALA A 70 -16.39 3.43 -13.94
CA ALA A 70 -16.08 4.80 -14.33
C ALA A 70 -14.78 4.89 -15.12
N LYS A 71 -13.75 4.09 -14.80
CA LYS A 71 -12.54 3.99 -15.62
C LYS A 71 -12.81 3.52 -17.04
N ILE A 72 -13.73 2.57 -17.21
CA ILE A 72 -14.11 2.06 -18.54
C ILE A 72 -14.84 3.17 -19.33
N GLU A 73 -15.60 4.01 -18.64
CA GLU A 73 -16.33 5.16 -19.20
C GLU A 73 -15.50 6.45 -19.29
N GLY A 74 -14.17 6.34 -19.34
CA GLY A 74 -13.29 7.48 -19.62
C GLY A 74 -12.85 8.31 -18.42
N LEU A 75 -13.16 7.94 -17.17
CA LEU A 75 -12.70 8.66 -15.96
C LEU A 75 -11.19 8.90 -15.97
N ALA A 76 -10.40 7.92 -16.40
CA ALA A 76 -8.94 8.03 -16.43
C ALA A 76 -8.44 8.95 -17.56
N GLU A 77 -9.19 9.05 -18.65
CA GLU A 77 -8.88 9.89 -19.81
C GLU A 77 -9.30 11.35 -19.54
N ASP A 78 -10.50 11.56 -19.01
CA ASP A 78 -11.06 12.87 -18.64
C ASP A 78 -10.30 13.58 -17.51
N LEU A 79 -9.75 12.80 -16.56
CA LEU A 79 -8.99 13.31 -15.40
C LEU A 79 -7.47 13.14 -15.56
N HIS A 80 -7.00 12.66 -16.72
CA HIS A 80 -5.58 12.40 -16.99
C HIS A 80 -4.88 11.57 -15.88
N LEU A 81 -5.56 10.54 -15.37
CA LEU A 81 -5.06 9.74 -14.25
C LEU A 81 -4.07 8.66 -14.71
N THR A 82 -2.85 8.69 -14.19
CA THR A 82 -1.87 7.59 -14.33
C THR A 82 -2.39 6.30 -13.69
N GLY A 83 -1.89 5.13 -14.13
CA GLY A 83 -2.31 3.83 -13.57
C GLY A 83 -2.14 3.70 -12.05
N ALA A 84 -1.13 4.38 -11.49
CA ALA A 84 -0.92 4.49 -10.05
C ALA A 84 -1.96 5.40 -9.39
N GLN A 85 -2.26 6.57 -9.95
CA GLN A 85 -3.30 7.48 -9.45
C GLN A 85 -4.69 6.82 -9.51
N TYR A 86 -4.99 6.01 -10.52
CA TYR A 86 -6.23 5.22 -10.58
C TYR A 86 -6.31 4.15 -9.48
N ASN A 87 -5.24 3.38 -9.25
CA ASN A 87 -5.17 2.40 -8.16
C ASN A 87 -5.30 3.05 -6.77
N TRP A 88 -4.96 4.34 -6.68
CA TRP A 88 -5.18 5.17 -5.49
C TRP A 88 -6.63 5.68 -5.42
N CYS A 89 -7.25 5.99 -6.56
CA CYS A 89 -8.64 6.40 -6.65
C CYS A 89 -9.61 5.30 -6.25
N TYR A 90 -9.30 4.03 -6.55
CA TYR A 90 -10.07 2.79 -6.26
C TYR A 90 -10.72 2.68 -4.86
N ARG A 91 -10.41 3.57 -3.91
CA ARG A 91 -10.80 3.48 -2.50
C ARG A 91 -11.88 4.43 -1.97
N GLN A 92 -12.56 5.33 -2.71
CA GLN A 92 -13.72 6.06 -2.15
C GLN A 92 -14.74 6.70 -3.13
N THR A 93 -15.96 6.90 -2.60
CA THR A 93 -17.22 7.35 -3.22
C THR A 93 -17.47 8.86 -3.33
N LEU A 94 -16.69 9.73 -2.68
CA LEU A 94 -16.97 11.17 -2.68
C LEU A 94 -16.36 11.98 -3.84
N MET A 95 -15.99 11.32 -4.95
CA MET A 95 -15.29 12.02 -6.05
C MET A 95 -16.18 12.92 -6.92
N GLY A 96 -17.51 12.75 -6.89
CA GLY A 96 -18.42 13.53 -7.75
C GLY A 96 -18.41 15.04 -7.50
N ILE A 97 -17.93 15.48 -6.32
CA ILE A 97 -17.95 16.88 -5.86
C ILE A 97 -16.53 17.46 -5.72
N VAL A 98 -15.48 16.62 -5.75
CA VAL A 98 -14.11 17.03 -5.45
C VAL A 98 -13.41 17.51 -6.72
N THR A 99 -13.00 18.78 -6.72
CA THR A 99 -12.27 19.41 -7.83
C THR A 99 -10.75 19.49 -7.61
N ASN A 100 -10.24 19.13 -6.42
CA ASN A 100 -8.84 19.32 -6.01
C ASN A 100 -8.25 18.10 -5.27
N TYR A 101 -6.96 17.82 -5.47
CA TYR A 101 -6.21 16.70 -4.86
C TYR A 101 -6.23 16.71 -3.31
N HIS A 102 -6.21 17.88 -2.67
CA HIS A 102 -6.32 17.99 -1.21
C HIS A 102 -7.72 17.61 -0.68
N GLY A 103 -8.79 17.89 -1.43
CA GLY A 103 -10.14 17.46 -1.09
C GLY A 103 -10.33 15.95 -1.19
N LEU A 104 -9.61 15.31 -2.13
CA LEU A 104 -9.55 13.86 -2.30
C LEU A 104 -8.87 13.17 -1.10
N LEU A 105 -7.81 13.78 -0.58
CA LEU A 105 -7.03 13.26 0.55
C LEU A 105 -7.79 13.38 1.87
N LEU A 106 -8.54 14.47 2.07
CA LEU A 106 -9.42 14.64 3.21
C LEU A 106 -10.60 13.66 3.17
N ALA A 107 -11.24 13.46 1.99
CA ALA A 107 -12.30 12.47 1.83
C ALA A 107 -11.84 11.02 2.12
N ARG A 108 -10.55 10.72 1.85
CA ARG A 108 -9.92 9.42 2.09
C ARG A 108 -9.74 9.07 3.57
N LEU A 109 -9.60 10.06 4.45
CA LEU A 109 -9.39 9.86 5.89
C LEU A 109 -10.69 9.52 6.64
N PHE A 110 -11.85 9.90 6.10
CA PHE A 110 -13.10 9.95 6.88
C PHE A 110 -14.15 8.86 6.58
N LEU A 111 -13.97 7.95 5.61
CA LEU A 111 -15.08 7.06 5.21
C LEU A 111 -14.74 5.55 5.07
N GLU A 112 -15.77 4.71 5.25
CA GLU A 112 -15.88 3.28 4.88
C GLU A 112 -15.14 2.15 5.65
N ALA A 113 -14.38 2.39 6.71
CA ALA A 113 -13.65 1.28 7.37
C ALA A 113 -14.51 0.34 8.27
N GLY A 114 -15.73 0.74 8.67
CA GLY A 114 -16.45 0.11 9.80
C GLY A 114 -17.69 -0.75 9.48
N LEU A 115 -18.26 -0.71 8.27
CA LEU A 115 -19.60 -1.27 8.02
C LEU A 115 -19.67 -2.79 8.22
N TYR A 116 -18.81 -3.56 7.53
CA TYR A 116 -18.82 -5.03 7.64
C TYR A 116 -18.56 -5.55 9.07
N PRO A 117 -17.47 -5.16 9.78
CA PRO A 117 -17.24 -5.62 11.14
C PRO A 117 -18.34 -5.15 12.11
N GLY A 118 -18.88 -3.93 11.92
CA GLY A 118 -19.99 -3.41 12.71
C GLY A 118 -21.26 -4.25 12.55
N VAL A 119 -21.66 -4.57 11.31
CA VAL A 119 -22.86 -5.38 11.06
C VAL A 119 -22.66 -6.84 11.48
N ALA A 120 -21.48 -7.41 11.25
CA ALA A 120 -21.16 -8.76 11.71
C ALA A 120 -21.29 -8.88 13.23
N PHE A 121 -20.78 -7.90 13.97
CA PHE A 121 -20.95 -7.85 15.42
C PHE A 121 -22.41 -7.58 15.83
N TYR A 122 -23.09 -6.66 15.14
CA TYR A 122 -24.50 -6.35 15.37
C TYR A 122 -25.41 -7.57 15.27
N ILE A 123 -25.18 -8.46 14.29
CA ILE A 123 -25.92 -9.72 14.17
C ILE A 123 -25.74 -10.59 15.42
N THR A 124 -24.57 -10.58 16.06
CA THR A 124 -24.33 -11.34 17.31
C THR A 124 -25.01 -10.75 18.54
N MET A 125 -25.46 -9.49 18.47
CA MET A 125 -26.21 -8.82 19.54
C MET A 125 -27.71 -9.08 19.46
N TRP A 126 -28.23 -9.44 18.29
CA TRP A 126 -29.66 -9.65 18.06
C TRP A 126 -30.04 -11.13 17.87
N TYR A 127 -29.10 -11.98 17.44
CA TYR A 127 -29.38 -13.37 17.10
C TYR A 127 -28.48 -14.34 17.86
N CYS A 128 -29.04 -15.50 18.22
CA CYS A 128 -28.30 -16.55 18.90
C CYS A 128 -27.33 -17.28 17.95
N ARG A 129 -26.35 -17.96 18.54
CA ARG A 129 -25.25 -18.64 17.82
C ARG A 129 -25.69 -19.60 16.69
N TYR A 130 -26.79 -20.31 16.87
CA TYR A 130 -27.29 -21.27 15.86
C TYR A 130 -28.08 -20.62 14.71
N GLU A 131 -28.39 -19.33 14.82
CA GLU A 131 -29.23 -18.58 13.88
C GLU A 131 -28.45 -17.49 13.12
N ALA A 132 -27.24 -17.18 13.58
CA ALA A 132 -26.45 -16.07 13.05
C ALA A 132 -25.95 -16.30 11.62
N GLN A 133 -25.64 -17.55 11.21
CA GLN A 133 -24.96 -17.79 9.92
C GLN A 133 -25.88 -17.52 8.74
N PHE A 134 -27.14 -17.95 8.78
CA PHE A 134 -28.10 -17.67 7.70
C PHE A 134 -28.24 -16.16 7.46
N ARG A 135 -28.25 -15.38 8.53
CA ARG A 135 -28.39 -13.91 8.48
C ARG A 135 -27.12 -13.24 8.00
N GLN A 136 -25.96 -13.71 8.46
CA GLN A 136 -24.66 -13.28 7.95
C GLN A 136 -24.53 -13.57 6.45
N ALA A 137 -25.03 -14.72 5.98
CA ALA A 137 -25.02 -15.10 4.57
C ALA A 137 -26.00 -14.28 3.73
N LEU A 138 -27.21 -13.98 4.24
CA LEU A 138 -28.15 -13.07 3.58
C LEU A 138 -27.56 -11.68 3.39
N PHE A 139 -26.96 -11.14 4.46
CA PHE A 139 -26.24 -9.86 4.43
C PHE A 139 -25.08 -9.90 3.41
N PHE A 140 -24.21 -10.91 3.50
CA PHE A 140 -23.04 -11.00 2.64
C PHE A 140 -23.37 -11.27 1.17
N SER A 141 -24.47 -11.99 0.90
CA SER A 141 -24.94 -12.25 -0.47
C SER A 141 -25.34 -10.98 -1.20
N ALA A 142 -25.70 -9.91 -0.47
CA ALA A 142 -26.00 -8.61 -1.06
C ALA A 142 -24.78 -8.02 -1.80
N ALA A 143 -23.56 -8.24 -1.30
CA ALA A 143 -22.33 -7.87 -2.00
C ALA A 143 -22.11 -8.66 -3.29
N SER A 144 -22.47 -9.95 -3.29
CA SER A 144 -22.39 -10.79 -4.49
C SER A 144 -23.35 -10.28 -5.58
N VAL A 145 -24.58 -9.98 -5.19
CA VAL A 145 -25.60 -9.39 -6.08
C VAL A 145 -25.14 -8.02 -6.58
N ALA A 146 -24.59 -7.17 -5.72
CA ALA A 146 -24.01 -5.89 -6.12
C ALA A 146 -22.92 -6.08 -7.19
N GLY A 147 -21.99 -7.02 -7.00
CA GLY A 147 -20.97 -7.37 -7.98
C GLY A 147 -21.56 -7.79 -9.33
N ALA A 148 -22.63 -8.59 -9.32
CA ALA A 148 -23.31 -9.06 -10.53
C ALA A 148 -24.00 -7.93 -11.33
N PHE A 149 -24.57 -6.92 -10.66
CA PHE A 149 -25.36 -5.88 -11.31
C PHE A 149 -24.65 -4.53 -11.46
N SER A 150 -23.53 -4.30 -10.76
CA SER A 150 -22.79 -3.03 -10.78
C SER A 150 -22.40 -2.59 -12.18
N GLY A 151 -21.78 -3.46 -12.98
CA GLY A 151 -21.36 -3.13 -14.35
C GLY A 151 -22.52 -2.84 -15.30
N LEU A 152 -23.66 -3.53 -15.12
CA LEU A 152 -24.85 -3.29 -15.95
C LEU A 152 -25.55 -1.98 -15.58
N LEU A 153 -25.64 -1.68 -14.28
CA LEU A 153 -26.21 -0.43 -13.78
C LEU A 153 -25.36 0.76 -14.22
N ALA A 154 -24.02 0.65 -14.11
CA ALA A 154 -23.09 1.66 -14.58
C ALA A 154 -23.21 1.89 -16.10
N TYR A 155 -23.30 0.84 -16.91
CA TYR A 155 -23.52 0.96 -18.36
C TYR A 155 -24.83 1.69 -18.71
N ALA A 156 -25.90 1.42 -17.95
CA ALA A 156 -27.18 2.10 -18.16
C ALA A 156 -27.12 3.58 -17.79
N ILE A 157 -26.45 3.94 -16.68
CA ILE A 157 -26.28 5.33 -16.24
C ILE A 157 -25.32 6.09 -17.15
N ALA A 158 -24.30 5.44 -17.70
CA ALA A 158 -23.37 6.04 -18.65
C ALA A 158 -24.04 6.58 -19.92
N LYS A 159 -25.23 6.09 -20.29
CA LYS A 159 -26.05 6.65 -21.38
C LYS A 159 -26.57 8.08 -21.11
N MET A 160 -26.38 8.60 -19.90
CA MET A 160 -26.69 9.99 -19.53
C MET A 160 -25.54 10.97 -19.85
N ASP A 161 -24.54 10.54 -20.63
CA ASP A 161 -23.46 11.42 -21.07
C ASP A 161 -23.99 12.66 -21.81
N GLY A 162 -23.49 13.84 -21.42
CA GLY A 162 -23.93 15.15 -21.94
C GLY A 162 -25.19 15.72 -21.30
N VAL A 163 -25.91 14.97 -20.45
CA VAL A 163 -27.07 15.49 -19.70
C VAL A 163 -26.58 16.48 -18.63
N GLY A 164 -27.03 17.74 -18.71
CA GLY A 164 -26.65 18.78 -17.76
C GLY A 164 -25.19 19.27 -17.88
N GLY A 165 -24.49 18.95 -18.98
CA GLY A 165 -23.09 19.33 -19.19
C GLY A 165 -22.08 18.50 -18.39
N TYR A 166 -22.51 17.38 -17.81
CA TYR A 166 -21.63 16.44 -17.09
C TYR A 166 -21.35 15.19 -17.92
N ALA A 167 -20.14 14.66 -17.75
CA ALA A 167 -19.74 13.38 -18.31
C ALA A 167 -20.53 12.22 -17.67
N GLY A 168 -20.82 11.17 -18.45
CA GLY A 168 -21.62 10.02 -18.01
C GLY A 168 -21.12 9.36 -16.72
N TRP A 169 -19.80 9.31 -16.51
CA TRP A 169 -19.22 8.75 -15.28
C TRP A 169 -19.54 9.55 -14.01
N ARG A 170 -19.78 10.87 -14.12
CA ARG A 170 -20.15 11.71 -12.96
C ARG A 170 -21.55 11.36 -12.46
N TRP A 171 -22.46 11.05 -13.38
CA TRP A 171 -23.83 10.64 -13.04
C TRP A 171 -23.88 9.32 -12.27
N ILE A 172 -22.93 8.40 -12.51
CA ILE A 172 -22.78 7.15 -11.73
C ILE A 172 -22.61 7.48 -10.24
N PHE A 173 -21.66 8.36 -9.90
CA PHE A 173 -21.40 8.74 -8.51
C PHE A 173 -22.52 9.60 -7.89
N ILE A 174 -23.15 10.49 -8.68
CA ILE A 174 -24.21 11.37 -8.18
C ILE A 174 -25.46 10.57 -7.81
N LEU A 175 -25.92 9.67 -8.70
CA LEU A 175 -27.14 8.91 -8.49
C LEU A 175 -26.98 7.89 -7.36
N GLU A 176 -25.86 7.19 -7.32
CA GLU A 176 -25.61 6.18 -6.29
C GLU A 176 -25.27 6.81 -4.94
N GLY A 177 -24.50 7.90 -4.91
CA GLY A 177 -24.28 8.68 -3.70
C GLY A 177 -25.59 9.22 -3.10
N LEU A 178 -26.51 9.72 -3.94
CA LEU A 178 -27.83 10.17 -3.48
C LEU A 178 -28.65 9.00 -2.92
N ALA A 179 -28.64 7.84 -3.57
CA ALA A 179 -29.32 6.64 -3.08
C ALA A 179 -28.75 6.21 -1.72
N THR A 180 -27.43 6.25 -1.54
CA THR A 180 -26.75 5.95 -0.26
C THR A 180 -27.16 6.93 0.84
N VAL A 181 -27.27 8.23 0.56
CA VAL A 181 -27.76 9.22 1.52
C VAL A 181 -29.20 8.94 1.94
N VAL A 182 -30.10 8.65 0.99
CA VAL A 182 -31.50 8.34 1.29
C VAL A 182 -31.60 7.09 2.15
N VAL A 183 -30.88 6.03 1.81
CA VAL A 183 -30.87 4.78 2.59
C VAL A 183 -30.25 5.00 3.97
N ALA A 184 -29.20 5.81 4.11
CA ALA A 184 -28.61 6.14 5.40
C ALA A 184 -29.60 6.88 6.31
N VAL A 185 -30.37 7.83 5.77
CA VAL A 185 -31.43 8.53 6.53
C VAL A 185 -32.52 7.54 6.96
N ILE A 186 -32.93 6.63 6.09
CA ILE A 186 -33.93 5.60 6.45
C ILE A 186 -33.36 4.65 7.51
N ALA A 187 -32.10 4.22 7.37
CA ALA A 187 -31.43 3.32 8.28
C ALA A 187 -31.37 3.89 9.70
N PHE A 188 -31.14 5.20 9.84
CA PHE A 188 -31.16 5.90 11.14
C PHE A 188 -32.49 5.73 11.90
N PHE A 189 -33.62 5.62 11.21
CA PHE A 189 -34.93 5.41 11.84
C PHE A 189 -35.33 3.92 11.96
N VAL A 190 -34.67 3.03 11.24
CA VAL A 190 -35.05 1.60 11.15
C VAL A 190 -34.18 0.70 12.03
N ILE A 191 -32.89 1.01 12.16
CA ILE A 191 -31.92 0.22 12.93
C ILE A 191 -31.91 0.71 14.38
N TYR A 192 -31.99 -0.24 15.33
CA TYR A 192 -31.92 0.01 16.77
C TYR A 192 -30.63 -0.60 17.30
N ASP A 193 -29.94 0.05 18.24
CA ASP A 193 -28.62 -0.45 18.69
C ASP A 193 -28.71 -1.74 19.52
N PHE A 194 -29.72 -1.85 20.39
CA PHE A 194 -29.90 -2.97 21.31
C PHE A 194 -31.34 -3.51 21.29
N PRO A 195 -31.55 -4.81 21.55
CA PRO A 195 -32.89 -5.37 21.74
C PRO A 195 -33.69 -4.63 22.83
N GLU A 196 -33.00 -4.11 23.85
CA GLU A 196 -33.59 -3.37 24.98
C GLU A 196 -34.33 -2.08 24.56
N THR A 197 -33.83 -1.39 23.54
CA THR A 197 -34.38 -0.12 23.05
C THR A 197 -35.39 -0.30 21.92
N ALA A 198 -35.66 -1.54 21.52
CA ALA A 198 -36.47 -1.89 20.37
C ALA A 198 -37.97 -1.65 20.60
N THR A 199 -38.49 -0.51 20.14
CA THR A 199 -39.93 -0.16 20.29
C THR A 199 -40.86 -1.01 19.43
N PHE A 200 -40.34 -1.71 18.41
CA PHE A 200 -41.15 -2.57 17.55
C PHE A 200 -41.48 -3.94 18.17
N LEU A 201 -40.76 -4.37 19.22
CA LEU A 201 -41.05 -5.58 19.99
C LEU A 201 -41.92 -5.23 21.20
N THR A 202 -42.85 -6.13 21.56
CA THR A 202 -43.58 -5.98 22.84
C THR A 202 -42.65 -6.24 24.02
N GLU A 203 -43.04 -5.83 25.23
CA GLU A 203 -42.22 -6.03 26.44
C GLU A 203 -41.90 -7.50 26.68
N ASP A 204 -42.87 -8.40 26.51
CA ASP A 204 -42.68 -9.85 26.60
C ASP A 204 -41.76 -10.41 25.50
N GLU A 205 -41.93 -9.95 24.25
CA GLU A 205 -41.06 -10.36 23.13
C GLU A 205 -39.61 -9.91 23.38
N ARG A 206 -39.42 -8.70 23.92
CA ARG A 206 -38.12 -8.12 24.25
C ARG A 206 -37.44 -8.88 25.39
N ALA A 207 -38.17 -9.13 26.47
CA ALA A 207 -37.67 -9.90 27.61
C ALA A 207 -37.24 -11.32 27.18
N TRP A 208 -38.01 -11.96 26.30
CA TRP A 208 -37.67 -13.26 25.72
C TRP A 208 -36.37 -13.21 24.90
N VAL A 209 -36.19 -12.18 24.04
CA VAL A 209 -34.96 -11.99 23.24
C VAL A 209 -33.74 -11.76 24.13
N ILE A 210 -33.86 -10.97 25.20
CA ILE A 210 -32.75 -10.71 26.13
C ILE A 210 -32.38 -12.00 26.88
N HIS A 211 -33.38 -12.73 27.38
CA HIS A 211 -33.18 -13.98 28.11
C HIS A 211 -32.39 -15.01 27.26
N ARG A 212 -32.81 -15.25 26.02
CA ARG A 212 -32.11 -16.20 25.13
C ARG A 212 -30.67 -15.77 24.81
N LEU A 213 -30.40 -14.47 24.69
CA LEU A 213 -29.07 -13.95 24.39
C LEU A 213 -28.12 -14.07 25.59
N LYS A 214 -28.63 -13.89 26.81
CA LYS A 214 -27.86 -14.01 28.06
C LYS A 214 -27.38 -15.44 28.33
N TYR A 215 -28.20 -16.45 28.01
CA TYR A 215 -27.90 -17.86 28.36
C TYR A 215 -27.44 -18.74 27.17
N GLN A 216 -27.20 -18.16 25.98
CA GLN A 216 -26.85 -18.92 24.76
C GLN A 216 -25.53 -19.72 24.81
N GLY A 217 -24.71 -19.55 25.85
CA GLY A 217 -23.38 -20.13 25.97
C GLY A 217 -23.24 -21.32 26.91
N SER A 218 -24.31 -21.67 27.63
CA SER A 218 -24.28 -22.68 28.69
C SER A 218 -25.03 -23.96 28.30
N ASP A 219 -24.70 -25.11 28.90
CA ASP A 219 -25.44 -26.37 28.72
C ASP A 219 -26.88 -26.23 29.29
N ASP A 220 -27.86 -26.96 28.75
CA ASP A 220 -29.28 -27.01 29.21
C ASP A 220 -29.47 -27.31 30.72
N HIS A 221 -28.40 -27.70 31.42
CA HIS A 221 -28.39 -28.05 32.84
C HIS A 221 -27.75 -27.00 33.76
N THR A 222 -27.05 -25.99 33.21
CA THR A 222 -26.37 -24.95 34.00
C THR A 222 -26.49 -23.61 33.30
N HIS A 223 -27.31 -22.69 33.80
CA HIS A 223 -27.42 -21.34 33.26
C HIS A 223 -26.33 -20.44 33.85
N VAL A 224 -25.39 -19.99 33.01
CA VAL A 224 -24.31 -19.09 33.42
C VAL A 224 -24.43 -17.80 32.62
N GLU A 225 -24.67 -16.69 33.30
CA GLU A 225 -24.80 -15.37 32.69
C GLU A 225 -23.48 -14.93 32.04
N GLU A 226 -23.51 -14.30 30.86
CA GLU A 226 -22.33 -13.64 30.29
C GLU A 226 -22.08 -12.30 31.01
N VAL A 227 -20.85 -12.04 31.48
CA VAL A 227 -20.51 -10.80 32.21
C VAL A 227 -20.64 -9.56 31.32
N GLU A 228 -21.44 -8.57 31.73
CA GLU A 228 -21.71 -7.31 31.01
C GLU A 228 -20.78 -6.13 31.38
N GLN A 229 -19.88 -6.28 32.36
CA GLN A 229 -18.98 -5.20 32.77
C GLN A 229 -17.69 -5.14 31.92
N PHE A 230 -17.42 -3.98 31.33
CA PHE A 230 -16.19 -3.73 30.58
C PHE A 230 -14.95 -3.82 31.46
N LYS A 231 -13.96 -4.63 31.04
CA LYS A 231 -12.62 -4.70 31.64
C LYS A 231 -11.58 -4.86 30.54
N TRP A 232 -10.49 -4.09 30.62
CA TRP A 232 -9.35 -4.18 29.69
C TRP A 232 -8.74 -5.59 29.58
N LYS A 233 -8.86 -6.39 30.63
CA LYS A 233 -8.45 -7.80 30.63
C LYS A 233 -9.08 -8.58 29.47
N TYR A 234 -10.36 -8.37 29.16
CA TYR A 234 -11.05 -9.12 28.10
C TYR A 234 -10.51 -8.81 26.71
N VAL A 235 -10.00 -7.59 26.49
CA VAL A 235 -9.33 -7.20 25.24
C VAL A 235 -8.01 -7.94 25.13
N TRP A 236 -7.19 -7.95 26.19
CA TRP A 236 -5.91 -8.68 26.20
C TRP A 236 -6.09 -10.20 26.08
N ASP A 237 -7.15 -10.75 26.69
CA ASP A 237 -7.52 -12.15 26.56
C ASP A 237 -7.89 -12.51 25.11
N ALA A 238 -8.41 -11.57 24.30
CA ALA A 238 -8.63 -11.77 22.86
C ALA A 238 -7.30 -11.77 22.08
N PHE A 239 -6.37 -10.85 22.38
CA PHE A 239 -5.05 -10.82 21.72
C PHE A 239 -4.20 -12.07 22.00
N THR A 240 -4.40 -12.72 23.14
CA THR A 240 -3.65 -13.92 23.53
C THR A 240 -4.36 -15.23 23.16
N ASP A 241 -5.51 -15.17 22.50
CA ASP A 241 -6.28 -16.36 22.17
C ASP A 241 -5.83 -17.02 20.86
N TRP A 242 -5.32 -18.24 20.98
CA TRP A 242 -4.88 -19.06 19.84
C TRP A 242 -6.00 -19.30 18.81
N GLN A 243 -7.27 -19.36 19.26
CA GLN A 243 -8.39 -19.66 18.37
C GLN A 243 -8.59 -18.56 17.32
N ILE A 244 -8.37 -17.29 17.70
CA ILE A 244 -8.51 -16.13 16.81
C ILE A 244 -7.46 -16.18 15.69
N TYR A 245 -6.22 -16.53 16.01
CA TYR A 245 -5.14 -16.62 15.01
C TYR A 245 -5.33 -17.78 14.02
N LEU A 246 -5.81 -18.94 14.48
CA LEU A 246 -6.16 -20.02 13.54
C LEU A 246 -7.37 -19.65 12.68
N GLY A 247 -8.35 -18.96 13.25
CA GLY A 247 -9.47 -18.43 12.46
C GLY A 247 -9.04 -17.35 11.49
N LEU A 248 -8.01 -16.56 11.80
CA LEU A 248 -7.42 -15.59 10.88
C LEU A 248 -6.73 -16.28 9.71
N LEU A 249 -6.00 -17.37 9.95
CA LEU A 249 -5.40 -18.16 8.87
C LEU A 249 -6.46 -18.78 7.96
N MET A 250 -7.55 -19.29 8.55
CA MET A 250 -8.75 -19.72 7.80
C MET A 250 -9.38 -18.56 7.02
N TYR A 251 -9.46 -17.36 7.61
CA TYR A 251 -10.00 -16.15 6.97
C TYR A 251 -9.17 -15.76 5.75
N TRP A 252 -7.84 -15.69 5.86
CA TRP A 252 -6.97 -15.41 4.71
C TRP A 252 -7.08 -16.48 3.62
N GLY A 253 -7.24 -17.76 3.99
CA GLY A 253 -7.49 -18.84 3.04
C GLY A 253 -8.77 -18.70 2.22
N ILE A 254 -9.73 -17.87 2.65
CA ILE A 254 -10.98 -17.60 1.92
C ILE A 254 -10.95 -16.21 1.27
N VAL A 255 -10.44 -15.20 2.00
CA VAL A 255 -10.50 -13.79 1.59
C VAL A 255 -9.42 -13.41 0.59
N CYS A 256 -8.23 -14.02 0.64
CA CYS A 256 -7.25 -13.82 -0.42
C CYS A 256 -7.83 -14.25 -1.78
N PRO A 257 -8.37 -15.48 -1.94
CA PRO A 257 -9.14 -15.85 -3.12
C PRO A 257 -10.33 -14.96 -3.46
N LEU A 258 -11.07 -14.49 -2.46
CA LEU A 258 -12.23 -13.60 -2.67
C LEU A 258 -11.80 -12.31 -3.37
N TYR A 259 -10.77 -11.64 -2.85
CA TYR A 259 -10.28 -10.39 -3.43
C TYR A 259 -9.59 -10.63 -4.77
N GLY A 260 -8.77 -11.68 -4.92
CA GLY A 260 -8.12 -11.98 -6.19
C GLY A 260 -9.12 -12.31 -7.29
N SER A 261 -10.14 -13.13 -6.98
CA SER A 261 -11.26 -13.36 -7.92
C SER A 261 -12.02 -12.07 -8.19
N SER A 262 -12.40 -11.29 -7.18
CA SER A 262 -13.20 -10.07 -7.40
C SER A 262 -12.49 -8.99 -8.19
N LEU A 263 -11.16 -8.85 -8.04
CA LEU A 263 -10.38 -7.81 -8.71
C LEU A 263 -10.01 -8.20 -10.15
N PHE A 264 -9.76 -9.48 -10.40
CA PHE A 264 -9.17 -9.95 -11.66
C PHE A 264 -10.09 -10.83 -12.50
N LEU A 265 -11.28 -11.23 -12.01
CA LEU A 265 -12.22 -12.09 -12.75
C LEU A 265 -12.59 -11.57 -14.14
N PRO A 266 -12.96 -10.29 -14.35
CA PRO A 266 -13.27 -9.80 -15.70
C PRO A 266 -12.07 -9.86 -16.64
N THR A 267 -10.87 -9.59 -16.12
CA THR A 267 -9.60 -9.67 -16.87
C THR A 267 -9.28 -11.11 -17.25
N ILE A 268 -9.41 -12.05 -16.31
CA ILE A 268 -9.20 -13.48 -16.56
C ILE A 268 -10.15 -13.98 -17.65
N ILE A 269 -11.44 -13.59 -17.61
CA ILE A 269 -12.41 -13.99 -18.63
C ILE A 269 -12.13 -13.31 -19.98
N LYS A 270 -11.70 -12.04 -20.00
CA LYS A 270 -11.29 -11.35 -21.23
C LYS A 270 -10.11 -12.05 -21.90
N ASP A 271 -9.13 -12.50 -21.12
CA ASP A 271 -7.96 -13.23 -21.61
C ASP A 271 -8.30 -14.61 -22.21
N LEU A 272 -9.54 -15.12 -21.99
CA LEU A 272 -10.06 -16.32 -22.65
C LEU A 272 -10.51 -16.08 -24.11
N GLY A 273 -10.45 -14.83 -24.60
CA GLY A 273 -10.83 -14.45 -25.97
C GLY A 273 -12.23 -13.85 -26.11
N TYR A 274 -12.90 -13.51 -24.99
CA TYR A 274 -14.19 -12.83 -25.01
C TYR A 274 -14.03 -11.31 -25.09
N SER A 275 -14.98 -10.62 -25.73
CA SER A 275 -15.03 -9.15 -25.73
C SER A 275 -15.23 -8.61 -24.30
N SER A 276 -14.83 -7.36 -24.05
CA SER A 276 -14.91 -6.77 -22.69
C SER A 276 -16.35 -6.71 -22.16
N SER A 277 -17.34 -6.48 -23.04
CA SER A 277 -18.77 -6.52 -22.68
C SER A 277 -19.26 -7.93 -22.33
N THR A 278 -18.87 -8.93 -23.13
CA THR A 278 -19.24 -10.34 -22.91
C THR A 278 -18.57 -10.87 -21.64
N ALA A 279 -17.31 -10.50 -21.38
CA ALA A 279 -16.59 -10.90 -20.19
C ALA A 279 -17.27 -10.41 -18.90
N GLN A 280 -17.74 -9.15 -18.88
CA GLN A 280 -18.52 -8.62 -17.75
C GLN A 280 -19.85 -9.35 -17.57
N LEU A 281 -20.59 -9.62 -18.66
CA LEU A 281 -21.83 -10.40 -18.60
C LEU A 281 -21.62 -11.83 -18.10
N LEU A 282 -20.49 -12.46 -18.43
CA LEU A 282 -20.15 -13.81 -17.96
C LEU A 282 -19.80 -13.87 -16.47
N THR A 283 -19.55 -12.73 -15.80
CA THR A 283 -19.39 -12.71 -14.34
C THR A 283 -20.73 -12.84 -13.60
N VAL A 284 -21.83 -12.42 -14.22
CA VAL A 284 -23.17 -12.37 -13.60
C VAL A 284 -23.64 -13.75 -13.12
N PRO A 285 -23.58 -14.82 -13.94
CA PRO A 285 -24.00 -16.16 -13.50
C PRO A 285 -23.15 -16.71 -12.36
N ILE A 286 -21.87 -16.36 -12.31
CA ILE A 286 -20.94 -16.80 -11.26
C ILE A 286 -21.40 -16.22 -9.91
N TYR A 287 -21.60 -14.90 -9.83
CA TYR A 287 -21.99 -14.24 -8.59
C TYR A 287 -23.42 -14.58 -8.14
N ILE A 288 -24.40 -14.60 -9.04
CA ILE A 288 -25.78 -14.96 -8.70
C ILE A 288 -25.86 -16.39 -8.15
N THR A 289 -25.14 -17.33 -8.78
CA THR A 289 -25.10 -18.71 -8.30
C THR A 289 -24.41 -18.81 -6.94
N ALA A 290 -23.30 -18.09 -6.76
CA ALA A 290 -22.58 -18.05 -5.49
C ALA A 290 -23.43 -17.48 -4.34
N ALA A 291 -24.24 -16.44 -4.59
CA ALA A 291 -25.21 -15.90 -3.65
C ALA A 291 -26.25 -16.96 -3.24
N GLY A 292 -26.86 -17.64 -4.22
CA GLY A 292 -27.86 -18.69 -3.96
C GLY A 292 -27.29 -19.86 -3.16
N ILE A 293 -26.09 -20.34 -3.51
CA ILE A 293 -25.40 -21.42 -2.78
C ILE A 293 -25.03 -20.97 -1.36
N SER A 294 -24.61 -19.71 -1.18
CA SER A 294 -24.26 -19.17 0.15
C SER A 294 -25.45 -19.18 1.11
N VAL A 295 -26.61 -18.68 0.66
CA VAL A 295 -27.85 -18.68 1.47
C VAL A 295 -28.32 -20.10 1.77
N LEU A 296 -28.33 -20.99 0.76
CA LEU A 296 -28.74 -22.38 0.95
C LEU A 296 -27.80 -23.13 1.91
N SER A 297 -26.49 -22.98 1.74
CA SER A 297 -25.50 -23.58 2.62
C SER A 297 -25.63 -23.08 4.05
N ALA A 298 -25.88 -21.79 4.24
CA ALA A 298 -26.02 -21.22 5.57
C ALA A 298 -27.29 -21.72 6.26
N TRP A 299 -28.39 -21.84 5.53
CA TRP A 299 -29.63 -22.45 6.02
C TRP A 299 -29.44 -23.92 6.42
N LEU A 300 -28.74 -24.71 5.58
CA LEU A 300 -28.41 -26.11 5.88
C LEU A 300 -27.48 -26.23 7.09
N SER A 301 -26.50 -25.33 7.22
CA SER A 301 -25.55 -25.31 8.33
C SER A 301 -26.22 -24.93 9.66
N ASP A 302 -27.11 -23.94 9.65
CA ASP A 302 -27.94 -23.57 10.82
C ASP A 302 -28.81 -24.74 11.24
N ARG A 303 -29.50 -25.39 10.29
CA ARG A 303 -30.38 -26.53 10.57
C ARG A 303 -29.63 -27.77 11.07
N ALA A 304 -28.42 -28.00 10.56
CA ALA A 304 -27.57 -29.08 11.02
C ALA A 304 -26.90 -28.78 12.38
N GLY A 305 -26.90 -27.52 12.82
CA GLY A 305 -26.19 -27.07 14.02
C GLY A 305 -24.66 -27.24 13.93
N GLN A 306 -24.12 -27.45 12.73
CA GLN A 306 -22.71 -27.76 12.48
C GLN A 306 -22.13 -26.84 11.42
N ARG A 307 -20.95 -26.28 11.71
CA ARG A 307 -20.31 -25.25 10.87
C ARG A 307 -19.15 -25.81 10.05
N SER A 308 -18.22 -26.49 10.72
CA SER A 308 -16.95 -26.88 10.10
C SER A 308 -17.07 -27.84 8.89
N PRO A 309 -18.02 -28.79 8.79
CA PRO A 309 -18.10 -29.67 7.62
C PRO A 309 -18.43 -28.89 6.34
N PHE A 310 -19.32 -27.90 6.44
CA PHE A 310 -19.69 -27.04 5.31
C PHE A 310 -18.50 -26.18 4.91
N ILE A 311 -17.84 -25.51 5.87
CA ILE A 311 -16.66 -24.68 5.58
C ILE A 311 -15.56 -25.50 4.91
N PHE A 312 -15.27 -26.70 5.42
CA PHE A 312 -14.26 -27.59 4.85
C PHE A 312 -14.62 -28.02 3.43
N PHE A 313 -15.86 -28.44 3.18
CA PHE A 313 -16.35 -28.81 1.86
C PHE A 313 -16.15 -27.67 0.85
N PHE A 314 -16.59 -26.46 1.19
CA PHE A 314 -16.45 -25.33 0.30
C PHE A 314 -15.00 -24.91 0.10
N MET A 315 -14.14 -24.98 1.12
CA MET A 315 -12.70 -24.74 0.93
C MET A 315 -12.05 -25.78 0.01
N CYS A 316 -12.48 -27.03 0.04
CA CYS A 316 -12.06 -28.03 -0.96
C CYS A 316 -12.52 -27.65 -2.37
N CYS A 317 -13.76 -27.17 -2.54
CA CYS A 317 -14.23 -26.65 -3.84
C CYS A 317 -13.37 -25.49 -4.33
N ILE A 318 -12.99 -24.56 -3.46
CA ILE A 318 -12.08 -23.45 -3.79
C ILE A 318 -10.73 -23.98 -4.29
N GLY A 319 -10.13 -24.92 -3.55
CA GLY A 319 -8.87 -25.54 -3.92
C GLY A 319 -8.95 -26.26 -5.26
N CYS A 320 -10.00 -27.06 -5.49
CA CYS A 320 -10.26 -27.72 -6.76
C CYS A 320 -10.41 -26.72 -7.91
N GLY A 321 -11.11 -25.60 -7.69
CA GLY A 321 -11.29 -24.53 -8.68
C GLY A 321 -9.95 -23.95 -9.14
N PHE A 322 -9.05 -23.60 -8.21
CA PHE A 322 -7.72 -23.09 -8.56
C PHE A 322 -6.78 -24.14 -9.14
N ILE A 323 -6.88 -25.41 -8.72
CA ILE A 323 -6.15 -26.52 -9.36
C ILE A 323 -6.57 -26.67 -10.83
N ILE A 324 -7.87 -26.58 -11.12
CA ILE A 324 -8.39 -26.60 -12.49
C ILE A 324 -7.86 -25.41 -13.28
N CYS A 325 -7.87 -24.20 -12.71
CA CYS A 325 -7.31 -23.02 -13.36
C CYS A 325 -5.82 -23.21 -13.68
N LEU A 326 -5.01 -23.64 -12.71
CA LEU A 326 -3.58 -23.94 -12.92
C LEU A 326 -3.33 -24.99 -14.00
N ALA A 327 -4.16 -26.04 -14.04
CA ALA A 327 -4.01 -27.12 -15.01
C ALA A 327 -4.52 -26.76 -16.42
N ALA A 328 -5.49 -25.86 -16.54
CA ALA A 328 -6.14 -25.54 -17.81
C ALA A 328 -5.59 -24.25 -18.47
N SER A 329 -5.03 -23.34 -17.68
CA SER A 329 -4.52 -22.05 -18.16
C SER A 329 -3.42 -22.21 -19.23
N GLY A 330 -3.61 -21.55 -20.38
CA GLY A 330 -2.68 -21.58 -21.51
C GLY A 330 -2.63 -22.91 -22.28
N ARG A 331 -3.70 -23.72 -22.22
CA ARG A 331 -3.90 -24.94 -23.05
C ARG A 331 -5.01 -24.81 -24.10
N GLY A 332 -5.56 -23.60 -24.31
CA GLY A 332 -6.58 -23.34 -25.33
C GLY A 332 -7.97 -23.91 -25.02
N VAL A 333 -8.29 -24.18 -23.75
CA VAL A 333 -9.59 -24.72 -23.30
C VAL A 333 -10.35 -23.71 -22.42
N PRO A 334 -10.95 -22.65 -23.00
CA PRO A 334 -11.52 -21.54 -22.24
C PRO A 334 -12.69 -21.95 -21.33
N GLY A 335 -13.49 -22.94 -21.73
CA GLY A 335 -14.61 -23.44 -20.92
C GLY A 335 -14.17 -24.10 -19.60
N VAL A 336 -13.00 -24.74 -19.57
CA VAL A 336 -12.48 -25.42 -18.38
C VAL A 336 -11.95 -24.40 -17.36
N VAL A 337 -11.28 -23.35 -17.83
CA VAL A 337 -10.83 -22.24 -16.98
C VAL A 337 -12.04 -21.51 -16.39
N TYR A 338 -13.05 -21.21 -17.21
CA TYR A 338 -14.30 -20.61 -16.74
C TYR A 338 -15.00 -21.48 -15.68
N PHE A 339 -15.07 -22.80 -15.88
CA PHE A 339 -15.62 -23.72 -14.86
C PHE A 339 -14.78 -23.74 -13.57
N GLY A 340 -13.45 -23.71 -13.67
CA GLY A 340 -12.56 -23.65 -12.52
C GLY A 340 -12.81 -22.42 -11.66
N VAL A 341 -12.94 -21.25 -12.30
CA VAL A 341 -13.25 -19.99 -11.61
C VAL A 341 -14.68 -19.97 -11.06
N PHE A 342 -15.65 -20.51 -11.81
CA PHE A 342 -17.03 -20.68 -11.35
C PHE A 342 -17.07 -21.50 -10.04
N LEU A 343 -16.37 -22.64 -10.01
CA LEU A 343 -16.31 -23.51 -8.84
C LEU A 343 -15.61 -22.83 -7.65
N ALA A 344 -14.53 -22.07 -7.92
CA ALA A 344 -13.83 -21.33 -6.89
C ALA A 344 -14.75 -20.29 -6.22
N VAL A 345 -15.40 -19.43 -7.01
CA VAL A 345 -16.29 -18.38 -6.49
C VAL A 345 -17.52 -18.96 -5.79
N ALA A 346 -18.10 -20.04 -6.34
CA ALA A 346 -19.19 -20.77 -5.70
C ALA A 346 -18.80 -21.37 -4.33
N GLY A 347 -17.51 -21.65 -4.09
CA GLY A 347 -16.98 -22.08 -2.80
C GLY A 347 -16.65 -20.94 -1.84
N ILE A 348 -16.16 -19.80 -2.34
CA ILE A 348 -15.73 -18.67 -1.51
C ILE A 348 -16.91 -18.04 -0.74
N TYR A 349 -18.00 -17.73 -1.44
CA TYR A 349 -19.13 -16.98 -0.87
C TYR A 349 -19.90 -17.71 0.25
N PRO A 350 -20.05 -19.04 0.24
CA PRO A 350 -20.57 -19.80 1.39
C PRO A 350 -19.56 -19.96 2.53
N ALA A 351 -18.27 -20.14 2.22
CA ALA A 351 -17.23 -20.37 3.22
C ALA A 351 -17.00 -19.13 4.11
N PHE A 352 -17.08 -17.94 3.53
CA PHE A 352 -16.82 -16.68 4.22
C PHE A 352 -17.75 -16.37 5.41
N PRO A 353 -19.09 -16.30 5.26
CA PRO A 353 -20.00 -16.07 6.38
C PRO A 353 -19.94 -17.21 7.40
N GLY A 354 -19.68 -18.44 6.95
CA GLY A 354 -19.44 -19.58 7.83
C GLY A 354 -18.25 -19.38 8.75
N ASN A 355 -17.11 -18.93 8.21
CA ASN A 355 -15.89 -18.65 8.97
C ASN A 355 -16.10 -17.55 10.03
N VAL A 356 -16.70 -16.41 9.65
CA VAL A 356 -16.95 -15.29 10.59
C VAL A 356 -17.90 -15.72 11.71
N THR A 357 -18.98 -16.40 11.35
CA THR A 357 -19.96 -16.88 12.34
C THR A 357 -19.38 -17.96 13.25
N TRP A 358 -18.54 -18.87 12.72
CA TRP A 358 -17.91 -19.91 13.53
C TRP A 358 -16.93 -19.30 14.54
N MET A 359 -16.22 -18.22 14.19
CA MET A 359 -15.40 -17.49 15.15
C MET A 359 -16.24 -16.81 16.24
N SER A 360 -17.24 -16.01 15.84
CA SER A 360 -18.06 -15.24 16.78
C SER A 360 -18.81 -16.14 17.78
N ASN A 361 -19.25 -17.31 17.33
CA ASN A 361 -19.98 -18.27 18.15
C ASN A 361 -19.12 -18.97 19.22
N ASN A 362 -17.81 -19.02 19.03
CA ASN A 362 -16.88 -19.69 19.93
C ASN A 362 -16.21 -18.74 20.93
N LEU A 363 -16.44 -17.43 20.79
CA LEU A 363 -16.02 -16.40 21.75
C LEU A 363 -17.18 -16.06 22.70
N ALA A 364 -16.97 -16.27 24.01
CA ALA A 364 -17.93 -15.90 25.05
C ALA A 364 -17.59 -14.54 25.66
N GLY A 365 -18.62 -13.82 26.10
CA GLY A 365 -18.51 -12.47 26.63
C GLY A 365 -18.52 -11.42 25.52
N GLY A 366 -19.46 -10.47 25.60
CA GLY A 366 -19.70 -9.47 24.56
C GLY A 366 -18.44 -8.71 24.15
N TYR A 367 -17.63 -8.25 25.12
CA TYR A 367 -16.40 -7.49 24.84
C TYR A 367 -15.26 -8.33 24.26
N LYS A 368 -15.05 -9.56 24.73
CA LYS A 368 -14.03 -10.46 24.17
C LYS A 368 -14.41 -10.87 22.75
N ARG A 369 -15.70 -11.15 22.50
CA ARG A 369 -16.25 -11.42 21.17
C ARG A 369 -16.06 -10.22 20.24
N ALA A 370 -16.39 -9.02 20.67
CA ALA A 370 -16.19 -7.79 19.91
C ALA A 370 -14.71 -7.58 19.53
N ALA A 371 -13.80 -7.65 20.51
CA ALA A 371 -12.37 -7.50 20.29
C ALA A 371 -11.81 -8.60 19.38
N GLY A 372 -12.21 -9.86 19.59
CA GLY A 372 -11.77 -10.98 18.77
C GLY A 372 -12.26 -10.91 17.33
N MET A 373 -13.52 -10.48 17.11
CA MET A 373 -14.06 -10.23 15.77
C MET A 373 -13.37 -9.04 15.10
N ALA A 374 -13.05 -7.97 15.84
CA ALA A 374 -12.30 -6.83 15.30
C ALA A 374 -10.90 -7.24 14.84
N ILE A 375 -10.19 -8.08 15.61
CA ILE A 375 -8.88 -8.63 15.20
C ILE A 375 -9.05 -9.55 13.98
N HIS A 376 -10.00 -10.49 14.04
CA HIS A 376 -10.25 -11.48 13.00
C HIS A 376 -10.59 -10.84 11.64
N ILE A 377 -11.54 -9.90 11.63
CA ILE A 377 -12.00 -9.23 10.42
C ILE A 377 -11.03 -8.12 10.00
N GLY A 378 -10.53 -7.31 10.96
CA GLY A 378 -9.65 -6.19 10.69
C GLY A 378 -8.32 -6.62 10.09
N VAL A 379 -7.60 -7.52 10.78
CA VAL A 379 -6.34 -8.09 10.25
C VAL A 379 -6.62 -9.01 9.06
N GLY A 380 -7.76 -9.70 9.06
CA GLY A 380 -8.21 -10.53 7.95
C GLY A 380 -8.31 -9.75 6.64
N ASN A 381 -8.78 -8.50 6.68
CA ASN A 381 -8.93 -7.65 5.50
C ASN A 381 -7.60 -7.17 4.90
N LEU A 382 -6.46 -7.33 5.59
CA LEU A 382 -5.13 -7.12 4.98
C LEU A 382 -4.88 -8.07 3.79
N ALA A 383 -5.65 -9.15 3.66
CA ALA A 383 -5.69 -9.99 2.47
C ALA A 383 -5.97 -9.22 1.17
N GLY A 384 -6.70 -8.10 1.22
CA GLY A 384 -6.92 -7.27 0.04
C GLY A 384 -5.63 -6.69 -0.52
N ALA A 385 -4.71 -6.24 0.35
CA ALA A 385 -3.40 -5.73 -0.04
C ALA A 385 -2.47 -6.85 -0.54
N MET A 386 -2.61 -8.07 -0.02
CA MET A 386 -1.88 -9.23 -0.53
C MET A 386 -2.40 -9.62 -1.93
N ALA A 387 -3.72 -9.82 -2.06
CA ALA A 387 -4.36 -10.30 -3.28
C ALA A 387 -4.21 -9.34 -4.47
N SER A 388 -4.16 -8.03 -4.24
CA SER A 388 -3.93 -7.03 -5.30
C SER A 388 -2.60 -7.21 -6.03
N ASN A 389 -1.64 -7.93 -5.44
CA ASN A 389 -0.31 -8.16 -6.00
C ASN A 389 -0.12 -9.57 -6.57
N PHE A 390 -1.11 -10.45 -6.47
CA PHE A 390 -0.97 -11.86 -6.90
C PHE A 390 -1.02 -12.02 -8.41
N TYR A 391 -1.85 -11.22 -9.09
CA TYR A 391 -2.04 -11.28 -10.53
C TYR A 391 -1.31 -10.12 -11.21
N ARG A 392 -0.17 -10.43 -11.83
CA ARG A 392 0.68 -9.46 -12.54
C ARG A 392 0.50 -9.61 -14.04
N GLN A 393 0.54 -8.50 -14.78
CA GLN A 393 0.39 -8.52 -16.24
C GLN A 393 1.44 -9.37 -16.95
N GLN A 394 2.69 -9.37 -16.46
CA GLN A 394 3.77 -10.20 -16.99
C GLN A 394 3.51 -11.71 -16.93
N ASP A 395 2.61 -12.16 -16.04
CA ASP A 395 2.27 -13.57 -15.88
C ASP A 395 1.04 -13.95 -16.74
N SER A 396 0.45 -13.00 -17.47
CA SER A 396 -0.65 -13.24 -18.42
C SER A 396 -0.18 -14.09 -19.61
N PRO A 397 -1.02 -15.00 -20.16
CA PRO A 397 -2.39 -15.35 -19.76
C PRO A 397 -2.47 -16.53 -18.79
N ARG A 398 -1.33 -17.08 -18.34
CA ARG A 398 -1.33 -18.30 -17.52
C ARG A 398 -1.52 -18.05 -16.03
N TYR A 399 -1.12 -16.89 -15.54
CA TYR A 399 -1.20 -16.45 -14.14
C TYR A 399 -0.78 -17.52 -13.11
N VAL A 400 0.29 -18.27 -13.42
CA VAL A 400 0.72 -19.42 -12.60
C VAL A 400 1.04 -18.99 -11.17
N LEU A 401 1.74 -17.87 -11.00
CA LEU A 401 2.07 -17.35 -9.67
C LEU A 401 0.81 -17.00 -8.89
N GLY A 402 -0.12 -16.25 -9.48
CA GLY A 402 -1.35 -15.82 -8.83
C GLY A 402 -2.19 -16.99 -8.34
N HIS A 403 -2.51 -17.93 -9.23
CA HIS A 403 -3.29 -19.11 -8.85
C HIS A 403 -2.56 -20.03 -7.85
N SER A 404 -1.22 -20.12 -7.91
CA SER A 404 -0.44 -20.93 -6.96
C SER A 404 -0.42 -20.32 -5.56
N LEU A 405 -0.31 -18.99 -5.47
CA LEU A 405 -0.37 -18.27 -4.20
C LEU A 405 -1.75 -18.42 -3.56
N GLU A 406 -2.84 -18.24 -4.32
CA GLU A 406 -4.19 -18.46 -3.82
C GLU A 406 -4.41 -19.90 -3.34
N LEU A 407 -3.94 -20.88 -4.10
CA LEU A 407 -3.99 -22.29 -3.68
C LEU A 407 -3.18 -22.53 -2.40
N GLY A 408 -2.02 -21.87 -2.23
CA GLY A 408 -1.23 -21.92 -1.01
C GLY A 408 -1.98 -21.41 0.21
N PHE A 409 -2.66 -20.26 0.10
CA PHE A 409 -3.50 -19.73 1.17
C PHE A 409 -4.70 -20.65 1.48
N VAL A 410 -5.33 -21.22 0.46
CA VAL A 410 -6.43 -22.18 0.63
C VAL A 410 -5.95 -23.44 1.36
N ALA A 411 -4.77 -23.96 1.02
CA ALA A 411 -4.19 -25.12 1.69
C ALA A 411 -3.88 -24.82 3.17
N ALA A 412 -3.31 -23.66 3.47
CA ALA A 412 -3.10 -23.21 4.84
C ALA A 412 -4.41 -23.07 5.62
N GLY A 413 -5.46 -22.53 4.99
CA GLY A 413 -6.80 -22.42 5.57
C GLY A 413 -7.46 -23.78 5.82
N LEU A 414 -7.30 -24.77 4.93
CA LEU A 414 -7.79 -26.13 5.11
C LEU A 414 -7.15 -26.82 6.32
N ILE A 415 -5.84 -26.63 6.50
CA ILE A 415 -5.12 -27.12 7.68
C ILE A 415 -5.67 -26.43 8.94
N ALA A 416 -5.86 -25.11 8.90
CA ALA A 416 -6.41 -24.35 10.02
C ALA A 416 -7.81 -24.82 10.44
N VAL A 417 -8.72 -25.06 9.47
CA VAL A 417 -10.06 -25.61 9.71
C VAL A 417 -9.99 -26.96 10.40
N ALA A 418 -9.12 -27.85 9.92
CA ALA A 418 -8.95 -29.18 10.50
C ALA A 418 -8.41 -29.10 11.94
N VAL A 419 -7.37 -28.29 12.18
CA VAL A 419 -6.77 -28.10 13.51
C VAL A 419 -7.81 -27.54 14.48
N LEU A 420 -8.55 -26.49 14.10
CA LEU A 420 -9.62 -25.91 14.92
C LEU A 420 -10.71 -26.93 15.25
N ARG A 421 -11.18 -27.68 14.25
CA ARG A 421 -12.18 -28.72 14.42
C ARG A 421 -11.75 -29.77 15.44
N PHE A 422 -10.56 -30.36 15.28
CA PHE A 422 -10.07 -31.39 16.20
C PHE A 422 -9.79 -30.84 17.59
N SER A 423 -9.31 -29.60 17.70
CA SER A 423 -9.04 -28.95 18.98
C SER A 423 -10.32 -28.71 19.76
N TYR A 424 -11.38 -28.17 19.13
CA TYR A 424 -12.68 -27.97 19.78
C TYR A 424 -13.34 -29.30 20.16
N GLN A 425 -13.26 -30.33 19.31
CA GLN A 425 -13.76 -31.67 19.66
C GLN A 425 -13.06 -32.24 20.89
N ARG A 426 -11.72 -32.11 20.95
CA ARG A 426 -10.93 -32.57 22.10
C ARG A 426 -11.29 -31.81 23.36
N ILE A 427 -11.41 -30.48 23.30
CA ILE A 427 -11.74 -29.64 24.46
C ILE A 427 -13.15 -29.96 24.98
N ASN A 428 -14.14 -30.05 24.09
CA ASN A 428 -15.50 -30.41 24.48
C ASN A 428 -15.58 -31.80 25.12
N ARG A 429 -14.85 -32.79 24.59
CA ARG A 429 -14.81 -34.14 25.17
C ARG A 429 -14.23 -34.12 26.59
N LEU A 430 -13.10 -33.43 26.78
CA LEU A 430 -12.46 -33.29 28.09
C LEU A 430 -13.34 -32.55 29.10
N ARG A 431 -14.12 -31.54 28.66
CA ARG A 431 -15.07 -30.82 29.52
C ARG A 431 -16.28 -31.67 29.89
N ALA A 432 -16.79 -32.49 28.97
CA ALA A 432 -17.86 -33.44 29.26
C ALA A 432 -17.42 -34.52 30.27
N GLU A 433 -16.16 -34.97 30.21
CA GLU A 433 -15.60 -35.93 31.16
C GLU A 433 -15.35 -35.33 32.56
N LYS A 434 -14.93 -34.06 32.65
CA LYS A 434 -14.58 -33.40 33.93
C LYS A 434 -15.73 -32.71 34.65
N GLY A 435 -16.87 -32.50 33.99
CA GLY A 435 -18.01 -31.75 34.55
C GLY A 435 -17.67 -30.29 34.86
N THR A 436 -18.46 -29.65 35.74
CA THR A 436 -18.27 -28.25 36.14
C THR A 436 -17.10 -28.05 37.12
N GLY A 437 -16.44 -29.11 37.58
CA GLY A 437 -15.26 -29.03 38.44
C GLY A 437 -15.49 -28.37 39.81
N GLY A 438 -16.73 -28.17 40.24
CA GLY A 438 -17.08 -27.52 41.51
C GLY A 438 -17.00 -26.00 41.52
N TYR A 439 -16.82 -25.35 40.37
CA TYR A 439 -16.83 -23.88 40.28
C TYR A 439 -18.24 -23.30 40.48
N THR A 440 -18.31 -22.12 41.08
CA THR A 440 -19.56 -21.37 41.25
C THR A 440 -20.03 -20.78 39.90
N ALA A 441 -21.33 -20.44 39.79
CA ALA A 441 -21.89 -19.81 38.58
C ALA A 441 -21.17 -18.49 38.21
N GLU A 442 -20.81 -17.69 39.22
CA GLU A 442 -20.09 -16.43 39.01
C GLU A 442 -18.64 -16.63 38.52
N GLU A 443 -17.93 -17.64 39.05
CA GLU A 443 -16.59 -18.00 38.58
C GLU A 443 -16.63 -18.52 37.13
N MET A 444 -17.62 -19.35 36.81
CA MET A 444 -17.84 -19.85 35.45
C MET A 444 -18.19 -18.72 34.48
N SER A 445 -18.96 -17.73 34.93
CA SER A 445 -19.28 -16.53 34.16
C SER A 445 -18.02 -15.72 33.84
N ARG A 446 -17.16 -15.48 34.84
CA ARG A 446 -15.88 -14.76 34.66
C ARG A 446 -14.90 -15.48 33.73
N MET A 447 -14.96 -16.81 33.64
CA MET A 447 -14.11 -17.62 32.76
C MET A 447 -14.51 -17.57 31.28
N GLY A 448 -15.73 -17.12 30.95
CA GLY A 448 -16.19 -16.97 29.56
C GLY A 448 -16.10 -18.27 28.75
N ASP A 449 -15.43 -18.24 27.59
CA ASP A 449 -15.27 -19.39 26.69
C ASP A 449 -14.32 -20.48 27.23
N ARG A 450 -13.51 -20.13 28.23
CA ARG A 450 -12.68 -21.08 28.97
C ARG A 450 -13.46 -21.85 30.03
N SER A 451 -14.70 -21.43 30.33
CA SER A 451 -15.57 -22.07 31.30
C SER A 451 -15.79 -23.55 30.99
N PRO A 452 -15.76 -24.45 31.99
CA PRO A 452 -16.13 -25.85 31.81
C PRO A 452 -17.58 -26.05 31.35
N ALA A 453 -18.48 -25.10 31.63
CA ALA A 453 -19.87 -25.11 31.19
C ALA A 453 -20.04 -24.68 29.72
N PHE A 454 -19.06 -23.97 29.16
CA PHE A 454 -19.12 -23.51 27.77
C PHE A 454 -18.86 -24.67 26.81
N ARG A 455 -19.74 -24.81 25.81
CA ARG A 455 -19.58 -25.78 24.72
C ARG A 455 -19.24 -25.04 23.43
N TYR A 456 -18.09 -25.37 22.86
CA TYR A 456 -17.78 -24.94 21.49
C TYR A 456 -18.78 -25.59 20.54
N ILE A 457 -19.25 -24.87 19.52
CA ILE A 457 -20.25 -25.42 18.60
C ILE A 457 -19.72 -26.70 17.98
N ARG A 458 -20.47 -27.79 18.23
CA ARG A 458 -20.06 -29.15 17.90
C ARG A 458 -19.84 -29.30 16.41
N CYS A 459 -18.83 -30.11 16.14
CA CYS A 459 -18.67 -30.81 14.90
C CYS A 459 -18.89 -32.29 15.19
N MET A 460 -20.05 -32.84 14.88
CA MET A 460 -20.33 -34.26 15.14
C MET A 460 -20.88 -34.94 13.90
N MET A 461 -20.06 -35.74 13.25
CA MET A 461 -20.48 -36.55 12.10
C MET A 461 -21.22 -37.83 12.53
N ASN A 462 -21.88 -37.86 13.69
CA ASN A 462 -22.45 -39.08 14.26
C ASN A 462 -23.97 -39.22 14.19
N ASP A 463 -24.73 -38.20 13.79
CA ASP A 463 -26.21 -38.33 13.65
C ASP A 463 -26.74 -38.02 12.24
N MET A 464 -25.85 -37.78 11.26
CA MET A 464 -26.25 -37.44 9.88
C MET A 464 -26.56 -38.67 8.99
N PHE A 465 -26.86 -39.83 9.59
CA PHE A 465 -27.34 -41.02 8.88
C PHE A 465 -28.70 -41.54 9.35
N ILE A 466 -29.40 -40.82 10.24
CA ILE A 466 -30.81 -41.11 10.56
C ILE A 466 -31.67 -39.90 10.16
N ILE A 467 -31.66 -39.57 8.87
CA ILE A 467 -32.82 -38.94 8.26
C ILE A 467 -33.73 -40.12 7.85
N PRO A 468 -34.98 -40.24 8.33
CA PRO A 468 -35.91 -41.21 7.79
C PRO A 468 -36.34 -40.72 6.40
N VAL A 469 -35.47 -40.88 5.41
CA VAL A 469 -35.82 -40.69 4.01
C VAL A 469 -36.63 -41.91 3.60
N LYS A 470 -37.95 -41.72 3.58
CA LYS A 470 -38.85 -42.60 2.84
C LYS A 470 -38.35 -42.66 1.40
N HIS A 471 -37.84 -43.84 1.03
CA HIS A 471 -37.75 -44.44 -0.30
C HIS A 471 -37.66 -43.48 -1.50
N GLY A 472 -36.51 -43.50 -2.19
CA GLY A 472 -36.53 -43.38 -3.65
C GLY A 472 -35.46 -42.57 -4.37
N TRP A 473 -34.22 -42.40 -3.89
CA TRP A 473 -33.18 -41.71 -4.69
C TRP A 473 -31.75 -42.26 -4.50
N ALA A 474 -31.59 -43.58 -4.42
CA ALA A 474 -30.30 -44.24 -4.14
C ALA A 474 -29.58 -44.85 -5.38
N ASN A 475 -29.78 -44.34 -6.59
CA ASN A 475 -29.24 -44.97 -7.82
C ASN A 475 -28.34 -44.10 -8.72
N ILE A 476 -27.78 -42.97 -8.26
CA ILE A 476 -26.90 -42.14 -9.14
C ILE A 476 -25.50 -41.85 -8.57
N LEU A 477 -25.21 -42.10 -7.29
CA LEU A 477 -23.84 -41.98 -6.75
C LEU A 477 -23.31 -43.32 -6.26
N CYS A 478 -22.98 -44.20 -7.20
CA CYS A 478 -22.18 -45.39 -6.90
C CYS A 478 -21.28 -45.71 -8.09
N PHE A 479 -20.40 -44.78 -8.45
CA PHE A 479 -19.23 -45.08 -9.27
C PHE A 479 -18.05 -44.24 -8.77
N TYR A 480 -16.98 -44.95 -8.41
CA TYR A 480 -15.65 -44.48 -8.02
C TYR A 480 -15.40 -44.05 -6.57
N THR A 481 -15.30 -45.05 -5.67
CA THR A 481 -14.22 -45.08 -4.67
C THR A 481 -13.79 -46.51 -4.32
N GLN A 482 -12.46 -46.73 -4.42
CA GLN A 482 -11.60 -47.81 -3.86
C GLN A 482 -11.42 -49.14 -4.64
N PRO A 483 -10.29 -49.88 -4.45
CA PRO A 483 -8.91 -49.47 -4.07
C PRO A 483 -7.82 -50.16 -4.93
N CYS A 484 -6.60 -49.61 -4.99
CA CYS A 484 -5.42 -50.36 -5.44
C CYS A 484 -4.17 -49.99 -4.63
N CYS A 485 -3.93 -50.78 -3.58
CA CYS A 485 -2.63 -50.97 -2.94
C CYS A 485 -2.44 -52.49 -2.80
N SER A 486 -1.59 -53.11 -3.61
CA SER A 486 -0.65 -54.19 -3.24
C SER A 486 -0.07 -54.92 -4.46
N ALA A 487 1.24 -54.77 -4.66
CA ALA A 487 2.22 -55.70 -5.26
C ALA A 487 3.50 -54.89 -5.56
N VAL A 488 4.74 -55.23 -5.22
CA VAL A 488 5.35 -56.48 -4.77
C VAL A 488 6.77 -56.15 -4.23
N LYS A 489 7.11 -56.74 -3.08
CA LYS A 489 8.44 -57.15 -2.55
C LYS A 489 9.55 -56.12 -2.27
N LEU A 490 9.74 -55.92 -0.95
CA LEU A 490 11.02 -55.65 -0.28
C LEU A 490 11.64 -56.97 0.23
N THR A 491 12.92 -56.88 0.62
CA THR A 491 13.83 -57.84 1.28
C THR A 491 14.75 -58.63 0.32
N HIS A 492 16.07 -58.71 0.47
CA HIS A 492 16.89 -58.89 1.67
C HIS A 492 18.39 -58.54 1.43
N GLN A 493 19.01 -57.85 2.40
CA GLN A 493 20.34 -58.10 3.02
C GLN A 493 21.71 -58.05 2.28
N ARG A 494 22.64 -57.40 3.02
CA ARG A 494 24.11 -57.64 3.21
C ARG A 494 25.11 -56.92 2.29
N GLY A 495 26.04 -56.21 2.96
CA GLY A 495 27.46 -56.15 2.56
C GLY A 495 28.06 -54.75 2.40
N ASN A 496 28.72 -54.25 3.45
CA ASN A 496 29.95 -53.45 3.30
C ASN A 496 31.12 -54.48 3.30
N PRO A 497 32.31 -54.30 2.67
CA PRO A 497 33.07 -53.05 2.63
C PRO A 497 33.89 -52.73 1.34
N ALA A 498 34.49 -51.53 1.34
CA ALA A 498 35.78 -51.13 0.76
C ALA A 498 35.93 -50.84 -0.77
N GLY A 499 36.46 -49.63 -1.07
CA GLY A 499 37.28 -49.38 -2.26
C GLY A 499 37.24 -47.95 -2.87
N GLY A 500 38.13 -47.04 -2.42
CA GLY A 500 38.76 -45.90 -3.15
C GLY A 500 37.88 -44.75 -3.67
N ALA A 501 37.93 -43.47 -3.24
CA ALA A 501 38.98 -42.53 -2.84
C ALA A 501 39.90 -42.01 -3.97
N HIS A 502 39.67 -40.74 -4.36
CA HIS A 502 40.59 -39.65 -4.75
C HIS A 502 39.74 -38.59 -5.47
N ALA A 503 39.80 -37.28 -5.29
CA ALA A 503 40.59 -36.27 -4.58
C ALA A 503 39.95 -34.92 -4.98
N ASN A 504 40.01 -33.77 -4.30
CA ASN A 504 40.25 -33.37 -2.93
C ASN A 504 39.76 -31.91 -2.85
N ALA A 505 39.20 -31.51 -1.72
CA ALA A 505 38.83 -30.13 -1.44
C ALA A 505 39.85 -29.48 -0.47
N GLN A 506 39.84 -28.14 -0.47
CA GLN A 506 40.35 -27.23 0.56
C GLN A 506 41.88 -27.03 0.69
N ARG A 507 42.28 -25.75 0.62
CA ARG A 507 42.74 -25.03 1.82
C ARG A 507 42.97 -23.53 1.57
N SER A 508 42.35 -22.73 2.41
CA SER A 508 42.72 -21.35 2.74
C SER A 508 43.76 -21.39 3.87
N ARG A 509 44.87 -20.63 3.77
CA ARG A 509 45.60 -20.01 4.91
C ARG A 509 46.77 -19.14 4.42
N GLN A 510 46.59 -17.83 4.58
CA GLN A 510 47.52 -16.75 5.00
C GLN A 510 49.06 -16.88 4.90
N LYS A 511 49.65 -15.68 4.68
CA LYS A 511 50.99 -15.16 5.05
C LYS A 511 52.12 -15.57 4.07
N ILE A 512 53.01 -14.70 3.55
CA ILE A 512 53.76 -13.52 4.05
C ILE A 512 54.49 -12.91 2.80
N LEU A 513 54.50 -11.58 2.58
CA LEU A 513 55.67 -10.64 2.55
C LEU A 513 56.96 -11.24 1.91
N GLN A 514 57.78 -10.60 1.06
CA GLN A 514 58.27 -9.21 1.01
C GLN A 514 59.30 -9.09 -0.15
N MET A 515 59.53 -7.86 -0.66
CA MET A 515 60.78 -7.28 -1.22
C MET A 515 61.37 -7.92 -2.51
N ASP A 516 61.79 -7.18 -3.55
CA ASP A 516 62.67 -6.00 -3.57
C ASP A 516 62.61 -5.25 -4.93
N GLN A 517 62.89 -3.93 -4.93
CA GLN A 517 63.22 -3.10 -6.12
C GLN A 517 64.74 -3.23 -6.46
N PRO A 518 65.41 -2.43 -7.34
CA PRO A 518 65.02 -1.58 -8.50
C PRO A 518 65.86 -1.84 -9.78
N GLN A 519 65.54 -1.21 -10.93
CA GLN A 519 66.48 -0.43 -11.78
C GLN A 519 65.84 0.11 -13.10
N ARG A 520 66.07 1.41 -13.35
CA ARG A 520 65.92 2.19 -14.62
C ARG A 520 67.22 2.06 -15.47
N PRO A 521 67.41 2.76 -16.62
CA PRO A 521 66.51 3.29 -17.67
C PRO A 521 67.01 2.96 -19.12
N SER A 522 66.22 3.30 -20.16
CA SER A 522 66.79 3.87 -21.39
C SER A 522 65.82 4.81 -22.11
N THR A 523 66.35 5.97 -22.44
CA THR A 523 65.74 7.12 -23.14
C THR A 523 66.01 7.05 -24.64
N SER A 524 65.05 7.43 -25.50
CA SER A 524 65.30 8.29 -26.67
C SER A 524 64.02 8.71 -27.42
N THR A 525 63.74 10.02 -27.33
CA THR A 525 63.37 10.97 -28.39
C THR A 525 62.45 10.60 -29.58
N SER A 526 61.27 11.27 -29.58
CA SER A 526 60.74 12.19 -30.61
C SER A 526 60.74 11.77 -32.09
N THR A 527 59.53 11.66 -32.68
CA THR A 527 59.14 12.31 -33.95
C THR A 527 57.64 12.21 -34.18
N ALA A 528 57.05 13.27 -34.74
CA ALA A 528 55.65 13.40 -35.09
C ALA A 528 55.29 12.69 -36.40
N GLN A 529 54.03 12.22 -36.52
CA GLN A 529 53.08 12.43 -37.64
C GLN A 529 52.20 11.19 -37.94
N VAL A 530 50.99 11.53 -38.42
CA VAL A 530 50.07 10.76 -39.28
C VAL A 530 49.03 9.88 -38.57
N ALA A 531 47.77 10.32 -38.67
CA ALA A 531 46.58 9.49 -38.49
C ALA A 531 46.45 8.49 -39.65
N PRO A 532 46.11 7.21 -39.41
CA PRO A 532 45.66 6.32 -40.46
C PRO A 532 44.13 6.39 -40.61
N THR A 533 43.73 6.75 -41.83
CA THR A 533 42.42 6.46 -42.45
C THR A 533 42.07 4.98 -42.35
N VAL A 534 40.80 4.68 -42.08
CA VAL A 534 40.23 3.33 -42.19
C VAL A 534 39.29 3.30 -43.39
N GLU A 535 39.54 2.35 -44.28
CA GLU A 535 38.84 2.11 -45.55
C GLU A 535 37.43 1.52 -45.34
N VAL A 536 36.58 1.71 -46.35
CA VAL A 536 35.19 1.24 -46.40
C VAL A 536 35.15 -0.19 -46.94
N ASP A 537 34.47 -1.09 -46.22
CA ASP A 537 34.10 -2.43 -46.72
C ASP A 537 32.76 -2.33 -47.47
N GLU A 538 32.78 -2.61 -48.78
CA GLU A 538 31.66 -2.38 -49.73
C GLU A 538 30.73 -3.59 -49.93
N ASP A 539 30.83 -4.67 -49.15
CA ASP A 539 30.01 -5.89 -49.36
C ASP A 539 28.84 -6.06 -48.38
N ALA A 540 28.01 -5.03 -48.18
CA ALA A 540 26.77 -5.15 -47.40
C ALA A 540 25.59 -4.34 -47.96
N TYR A 541 25.31 -4.44 -49.27
CA TYR A 541 24.03 -4.02 -49.83
C TYR A 541 23.30 -5.20 -50.48
N SER A 542 22.43 -5.87 -49.70
CA SER A 542 21.19 -6.42 -50.25
C SER A 542 20.06 -6.42 -49.19
N THR A 543 19.15 -5.46 -49.38
CA THR A 543 17.71 -5.43 -49.04
C THR A 543 17.16 -6.47 -48.05
N ASN A 544 16.78 -6.04 -46.84
CA ASN A 544 15.37 -5.78 -46.50
C ASN A 544 15.24 -5.16 -45.10
N ASN A 545 14.41 -4.12 -45.01
CA ASN A 545 13.95 -3.48 -43.78
C ASN A 545 13.34 -4.50 -42.83
N ASP A 546 13.74 -4.44 -41.55
CA ASP A 546 12.92 -4.61 -40.34
C ASP A 546 13.83 -4.93 -39.15
N ASN A 547 14.58 -3.95 -38.62
CA ASN A 547 15.36 -4.09 -37.36
C ASN A 547 15.67 -2.73 -36.71
N ALA A 548 14.66 -1.87 -36.53
CA ALA A 548 14.83 -0.57 -35.84
C ALA A 548 14.84 -0.68 -34.30
N THR A 549 14.73 -1.89 -33.72
CA THR A 549 14.62 -2.09 -32.26
C THR A 549 15.95 -2.44 -31.57
N THR A 550 16.94 -2.95 -32.29
CA THR A 550 18.16 -3.52 -31.66
C THR A 550 19.17 -2.46 -31.20
N TYR A 551 19.20 -1.28 -31.81
CA TYR A 551 20.11 -0.20 -31.39
C TYR A 551 19.67 0.48 -30.08
N SER A 552 18.40 0.41 -29.70
CA SER A 552 17.91 0.94 -28.43
C SER A 552 18.20 0.01 -27.25
N GLU A 553 18.33 -1.30 -27.52
CA GLU A 553 18.62 -2.32 -26.50
C GLU A 553 20.11 -2.34 -26.13
N GLU A 554 21.03 -2.08 -27.06
CA GLU A 554 22.47 -2.01 -26.72
C GLU A 554 22.82 -0.76 -25.88
N LEU A 555 22.12 0.37 -26.07
CA LEU A 555 22.34 1.59 -25.28
C LEU A 555 21.79 1.47 -23.84
N THR A 556 20.66 0.77 -23.67
CA THR A 556 20.08 0.45 -22.36
C THR A 556 20.87 -0.64 -21.64
N THR A 557 21.51 -1.56 -22.38
CA THR A 557 22.34 -2.61 -21.79
C THR A 557 23.69 -2.07 -21.30
N TYR A 558 24.23 -1.01 -21.91
CA TYR A 558 25.44 -0.33 -21.38
C TYR A 558 25.14 0.47 -20.10
N THR A 559 24.01 1.17 -20.01
CA THR A 559 23.60 1.94 -18.81
C THR A 559 23.09 1.06 -17.66
N ALA A 560 22.56 -0.13 -17.94
CA ALA A 560 22.18 -1.11 -16.92
C ALA A 560 23.38 -1.83 -16.28
N SER A 561 24.59 -1.67 -16.82
CA SER A 561 25.83 -2.27 -16.30
C SER A 561 26.58 -1.37 -15.30
N LEU A 562 25.85 -0.57 -14.51
CA LEU A 562 26.44 0.10 -13.35
C LEU A 562 26.82 -0.95 -12.29
N THR A 563 28.12 -1.08 -12.04
CA THR A 563 28.69 -1.90 -10.97
C THR A 563 28.00 -1.58 -9.64
N THR A 564 27.76 -2.60 -8.80
CA THR A 564 27.14 -2.46 -7.47
C THR A 564 27.81 -1.39 -6.59
N SER A 565 29.05 -0.98 -6.91
CA SER A 565 29.81 0.11 -6.30
C SER A 565 29.33 1.53 -6.63
N ALA A 566 28.52 1.75 -7.67
CA ALA A 566 27.98 3.07 -8.00
C ALA A 566 26.75 3.44 -7.14
N ARG A 567 26.05 2.44 -6.59
CA ARG A 567 24.88 2.61 -5.71
C ARG A 567 25.18 2.47 -4.22
N SER A 568 26.45 2.25 -3.85
CA SER A 568 26.85 2.23 -2.44
C SER A 568 26.94 3.65 -1.87
N TYR A 569 26.82 3.76 -0.54
CA TYR A 569 27.00 5.02 0.19
C TYR A 569 28.20 4.91 1.11
N GLU A 570 28.91 6.02 1.27
CA GLU A 570 29.99 6.17 2.24
C GLU A 570 29.52 7.03 3.41
N TRP A 571 29.90 6.68 4.64
CA TRP A 571 29.56 7.46 5.82
C TRP A 571 30.82 8.11 6.40
N ARG A 572 30.86 9.45 6.41
CA ARG A 572 31.97 10.23 6.99
C ARG A 572 31.43 11.22 8.00
N HIS A 573 32.09 11.30 9.16
CA HIS A 573 31.75 12.23 10.24
C HIS A 573 30.29 12.18 10.76
N GLY A 574 29.53 11.14 10.40
CA GLY A 574 28.10 10.99 10.73
C GLY A 574 27.12 11.43 9.64
N ARG A 575 27.61 11.81 8.45
CA ARG A 575 26.83 12.21 7.27
C ARG A 575 27.04 11.23 6.12
N ARG A 576 26.08 11.15 5.20
CA ARG A 576 26.11 10.22 4.04
C ARG A 576 26.71 10.91 2.82
N TYR A 577 27.58 10.20 2.09
CA TYR A 577 28.24 10.65 0.86
C TYR A 577 28.10 9.57 -0.23
N HIS A 578 28.26 9.95 -1.50
CA HIS A 578 28.28 9.00 -2.62
C HIS A 578 29.59 8.18 -2.64
N SER A 579 29.53 6.92 -3.06
CA SER A 579 30.72 6.06 -3.17
C SER A 579 31.38 6.05 -4.54
N TYR A 580 30.68 6.50 -5.58
CA TYR A 580 31.20 6.59 -6.94
C TYR A 580 32.25 7.70 -7.01
N GLN A 581 33.51 7.37 -7.27
CA GLN A 581 34.68 8.27 -7.14
C GLN A 581 34.77 8.98 -5.77
N ALA A 582 34.75 8.20 -4.69
CA ALA A 582 34.89 8.69 -3.33
C ALA A 582 36.03 9.72 -3.17
N GLY A 583 35.68 10.99 -2.90
CA GLY A 583 36.62 12.10 -2.67
C GLY A 583 36.65 13.19 -3.74
N SER A 584 36.00 13.03 -4.90
CA SER A 584 35.90 14.10 -5.90
C SER A 584 34.86 15.17 -5.51
N TYR A 585 33.75 14.77 -4.92
CA TYR A 585 32.72 15.67 -4.41
C TYR A 585 32.59 15.54 -2.88
N GLN A 586 32.65 16.69 -2.20
CA GLN A 586 32.96 16.80 -0.76
C GLN A 586 31.74 17.14 0.11
N PHE A 587 30.55 17.22 -0.49
CA PHE A 587 29.30 17.54 0.20
C PHE A 587 28.45 16.27 0.41
N PRO A 588 27.68 16.21 1.51
CA PRO A 588 26.84 15.05 1.81
C PRO A 588 25.65 14.94 0.84
N ASN A 589 24.98 13.78 0.85
CA ASN A 589 23.77 13.49 0.07
C ASN A 589 22.67 12.80 0.91
N ASP A 590 22.71 13.00 2.24
CA ASP A 590 21.67 12.56 3.18
C ASP A 590 20.40 13.41 3.07
N GLU A 591 19.34 12.95 3.74
CA GLU A 591 18.00 13.53 3.68
C GLU A 591 18.00 15.01 4.11
N TRP A 592 18.80 15.38 5.11
CA TRP A 592 18.91 16.77 5.56
C TRP A 592 19.51 17.70 4.50
N GLU A 593 20.49 17.20 3.73
CA GLU A 593 21.05 17.98 2.63
C GLU A 593 20.09 18.07 1.44
N GLN A 594 19.32 17.01 1.18
CA GLN A 594 18.26 17.03 0.16
C GLN A 594 17.18 18.08 0.47
N ASP A 595 16.68 18.12 1.71
CA ASP A 595 15.72 19.12 2.16
C ASP A 595 16.26 20.55 2.00
N ARG A 596 17.56 20.75 2.26
CA ARG A 596 18.24 22.04 2.06
C ARG A 596 18.31 22.42 0.58
N LEU A 597 18.65 21.48 -0.30
CA LEU A 597 18.72 21.72 -1.74
C LEU A 597 17.35 22.05 -2.34
N ASP A 598 16.29 21.36 -1.90
CA ASP A 598 14.91 21.65 -2.31
C ASP A 598 14.46 23.07 -1.89
N MET A 599 14.85 23.50 -0.69
CA MET A 599 14.61 24.87 -0.22
C MET A 599 15.38 25.90 -1.07
N VAL A 600 16.64 25.62 -1.43
CA VAL A 600 17.44 26.51 -2.30
C VAL A 600 16.82 26.59 -3.70
N HIS A 601 16.36 25.47 -4.26
CA HIS A 601 15.62 25.47 -5.53
C HIS A 601 14.38 26.35 -5.47
N HIS A 602 13.58 26.25 -4.39
CA HIS A 602 12.42 27.14 -4.19
C HIS A 602 12.83 28.62 -4.12
N VAL A 603 13.91 28.94 -3.42
CA VAL A 603 14.44 30.32 -3.35
C VAL A 603 14.82 30.83 -4.73
N VAL A 604 15.54 30.04 -5.54
CA VAL A 604 15.95 30.40 -6.90
C VAL A 604 14.73 30.60 -7.80
N TYR A 605 13.79 29.65 -7.83
CA TYR A 605 12.55 29.76 -8.60
C TYR A 605 11.79 31.05 -8.29
N ARG A 606 11.69 31.38 -6.99
CA ARG A 606 11.06 32.61 -6.53
C ARG A 606 11.93 33.85 -6.80
N LEU A 607 13.26 33.76 -6.83
CA LEU A 607 14.14 34.88 -7.17
C LEU A 607 14.00 35.28 -8.66
N LEU A 608 13.86 34.29 -9.55
CA LEU A 608 13.74 34.48 -11.00
C LEU A 608 12.34 34.96 -11.48
N GLY A 609 11.45 35.24 -10.54
CA GLY A 609 10.10 35.73 -10.83
C GLY A 609 9.09 34.60 -11.10
N ASP A 610 9.18 33.48 -10.37
CA ASP A 610 8.32 32.30 -10.54
C ASP A 610 8.57 31.61 -11.90
N ARG A 611 9.84 31.60 -12.33
CA ARG A 611 10.32 31.01 -13.60
C ARG A 611 11.49 30.06 -13.33
N LEU A 612 11.59 28.99 -14.12
CA LEU A 612 12.65 27.98 -14.01
C LEU A 612 13.91 28.31 -14.82
N PHE A 613 13.77 29.11 -15.87
CA PHE A 613 14.87 29.52 -16.76
C PHE A 613 14.62 30.94 -17.31
N LEU A 614 15.66 31.59 -17.81
CA LEU A 614 15.61 32.92 -18.44
C LEU A 614 15.97 32.93 -19.93
N ALA A 615 16.49 31.82 -20.45
CA ALA A 615 16.80 31.66 -21.86
C ALA A 615 15.57 31.91 -22.74
N PRO A 616 15.71 32.62 -23.88
CA PRO A 616 14.59 32.95 -24.77
C PRO A 616 14.24 31.76 -25.66
N ILE A 617 13.77 30.67 -25.06
CA ILE A 617 13.42 29.41 -25.72
C ILE A 617 11.93 29.08 -25.55
N ASN A 618 11.38 28.30 -26.48
CA ASN A 618 10.12 27.58 -26.29
C ASN A 618 10.45 26.11 -26.02
N PRO A 619 10.31 25.61 -24.78
CA PRO A 619 10.70 24.24 -24.42
C PRO A 619 9.92 23.13 -25.13
N GLU A 620 8.75 23.45 -25.70
CA GLU A 620 7.93 22.46 -26.40
C GLU A 620 8.70 21.80 -27.55
N GLY A 621 8.88 20.48 -27.48
CA GLY A 621 9.55 19.73 -28.53
C GLY A 621 11.08 19.77 -28.49
N MET A 622 11.70 20.31 -27.42
CA MET A 622 13.16 20.40 -27.26
C MET A 622 13.73 19.28 -26.38
N ARG A 623 14.91 18.76 -26.74
CA ARG A 623 15.69 17.86 -25.90
C ARG A 623 16.53 18.67 -24.92
N ILE A 624 16.15 18.60 -23.64
CA ILE A 624 16.75 19.38 -22.55
C ILE A 624 17.67 18.48 -21.72
N LEU A 625 18.81 19.01 -21.30
CA LEU A 625 19.68 18.38 -20.29
C LEU A 625 19.81 19.30 -19.07
N ASP A 626 19.73 18.73 -17.89
CA ASP A 626 20.05 19.35 -16.62
C ASP A 626 21.27 18.65 -15.99
N ILE A 627 22.39 19.36 -15.84
CA ILE A 627 23.63 18.85 -15.25
C ILE A 627 23.75 19.28 -13.79
N GLY A 628 24.04 18.31 -12.93
CA GLY A 628 24.11 18.54 -11.49
C GLY A 628 22.73 18.73 -10.90
N THR A 629 21.78 17.88 -11.32
CA THR A 629 20.36 18.04 -11.03
C THR A 629 20.01 17.93 -9.52
N GLY A 630 20.93 17.44 -8.69
CA GLY A 630 20.75 17.33 -7.25
C GLY A 630 19.59 16.40 -6.92
N THR A 631 18.53 16.91 -6.28
CA THR A 631 17.32 16.14 -5.95
C THR A 631 16.46 15.81 -7.17
N GLY A 632 16.70 16.46 -8.33
CA GLY A 632 15.92 16.27 -9.54
C GLY A 632 14.63 17.10 -9.59
N ILE A 633 14.43 18.03 -8.65
CA ILE A 633 13.21 18.85 -8.56
C ILE A 633 13.03 19.79 -9.77
N TRP A 634 14.13 20.34 -10.32
CA TRP A 634 14.08 21.20 -11.50
C TRP A 634 13.59 20.48 -12.75
N PRO A 635 14.16 19.32 -13.17
CA PRO A 635 13.70 18.63 -14.37
C PRO A 635 12.30 18.05 -14.19
N ILE A 636 11.92 17.65 -12.98
CA ILE A 636 10.54 17.23 -12.67
C ILE A 636 9.56 18.40 -12.90
N GLN A 637 9.85 19.58 -12.35
CA GLN A 637 8.99 20.75 -12.56
C GLN A 637 8.96 21.20 -14.02
N MET A 638 10.06 21.10 -14.76
CA MET A 638 10.09 21.33 -16.20
C MET A 638 9.21 20.32 -16.94
N GLY A 639 9.28 19.03 -16.56
CA GLY A 639 8.48 17.97 -17.14
C GLY A 639 6.98 18.18 -16.93
N ASP A 640 6.58 18.60 -15.74
CA ASP A 640 5.20 18.90 -15.37
C ASP A 640 4.64 20.14 -16.08
N LEU A 641 5.45 21.19 -16.26
CA LEU A 641 5.03 22.43 -16.93
C LEU A 641 4.91 22.29 -18.45
N TYR A 642 5.69 21.39 -19.07
CA TYR A 642 5.73 21.19 -20.52
C TYR A 642 5.51 19.72 -20.91
N PRO A 643 4.29 19.17 -20.76
CA PRO A 643 4.00 17.74 -20.96
C PRO A 643 3.86 17.31 -22.44
N THR A 644 4.72 17.77 -23.36
CA THR A 644 4.49 17.68 -24.82
C THR A 644 4.13 16.28 -25.36
N ALA A 645 3.09 16.27 -26.19
CA ALA A 645 2.32 15.12 -26.67
C ALA A 645 2.92 14.29 -27.84
N HIS A 646 4.25 14.27 -28.04
CA HIS A 646 4.86 13.49 -29.14
C HIS A 646 5.84 12.42 -28.65
N PHE A 647 5.31 11.19 -28.61
CA PHE A 647 5.81 9.95 -28.02
C PHE A 647 7.07 9.30 -28.62
N LEU A 648 7.97 10.02 -29.32
CA LEU A 648 9.00 9.32 -30.13
C LEU A 648 10.46 9.78 -29.98
N THR A 649 10.82 10.69 -29.07
CA THR A 649 12.24 10.96 -28.76
C THR A 649 12.34 11.72 -27.43
N PHE A 650 13.06 11.18 -26.45
CA PHE A 650 13.15 11.64 -25.05
C PHE A 650 13.40 13.17 -24.89
N GLN A 651 12.68 13.84 -23.97
CA GLN A 651 12.69 15.32 -23.81
C GLN A 651 12.67 15.79 -22.34
N ILE A 652 13.71 15.44 -21.57
CA ILE A 652 14.36 16.15 -20.43
C ILE A 652 15.20 15.08 -19.73
N VAL A 653 16.52 15.27 -19.67
CA VAL A 653 17.45 14.36 -19.00
C VAL A 653 18.08 15.10 -17.82
N GLY A 654 17.96 14.57 -16.61
CA GLY A 654 18.72 15.05 -15.44
C GLY A 654 19.95 14.18 -15.23
N ASN A 655 21.13 14.77 -15.12
CA ASN A 655 22.39 14.08 -14.90
C ASN A 655 22.98 14.48 -13.54
N ASP A 656 23.30 13.49 -12.70
CA ASP A 656 23.97 13.73 -11.42
C ASP A 656 24.88 12.55 -11.03
N LEU A 657 25.96 12.86 -10.31
CA LEU A 657 26.88 11.87 -9.76
C LEU A 657 26.24 11.02 -8.63
N SER A 658 25.25 11.57 -7.92
CA SER A 658 24.57 10.93 -6.80
C SER A 658 23.22 10.33 -7.21
N PRO A 659 22.95 9.04 -6.92
CA PRO A 659 21.67 8.39 -7.20
C PRO A 659 20.63 8.69 -6.11
N ILE A 660 20.22 9.96 -5.98
CA ILE A 660 19.28 10.42 -4.92
C ILE A 660 17.90 10.84 -5.46
N GLN A 661 17.73 10.84 -6.78
CA GLN A 661 16.53 11.34 -7.42
C GLN A 661 15.37 10.32 -7.32
N PRO A 662 14.12 10.77 -7.19
CA PRO A 662 12.98 9.89 -7.01
C PRO A 662 12.69 9.10 -8.29
N GLN A 663 12.81 7.77 -8.25
CA GLN A 663 12.57 6.90 -9.42
C GLN A 663 11.07 6.59 -9.66
N TRP A 664 10.21 6.89 -8.69
CA TRP A 664 8.81 6.44 -8.66
C TRP A 664 7.78 7.55 -8.88
N MET A 665 8.23 8.80 -9.02
CA MET A 665 7.42 10.02 -9.18
C MET A 665 7.91 10.88 -10.35
N LEU A 666 8.33 10.24 -11.44
CA LEU A 666 8.86 10.95 -12.61
C LEU A 666 7.76 11.27 -13.63
N PRO A 667 7.68 12.52 -14.13
CA PRO A 667 6.95 12.82 -15.35
C PRO A 667 7.43 11.93 -16.50
N GLN A 668 6.53 11.53 -17.40
CA GLN A 668 6.86 10.57 -18.47
C GLN A 668 7.93 11.07 -19.46
N ASN A 669 8.16 12.38 -19.50
CA ASN A 669 9.16 13.05 -20.33
C ASN A 669 10.52 13.27 -19.62
N VAL A 670 10.68 12.85 -18.36
CA VAL A 670 11.90 13.06 -17.56
C VAL A 670 12.63 11.74 -17.32
N GLU A 671 13.92 11.72 -17.61
CA GLU A 671 14.82 10.59 -17.34
C GLU A 671 16.03 11.05 -16.51
N PHE A 672 16.50 10.22 -15.57
CA PHE A 672 17.71 10.50 -14.80
C PHE A 672 18.86 9.58 -15.21
N MET A 673 20.03 10.18 -15.41
CA MET A 673 21.29 9.52 -15.69
C MET A 673 22.25 9.73 -14.53
N ILE A 674 22.97 8.67 -14.15
CA ILE A 674 24.06 8.74 -13.19
C ILE A 674 25.35 8.71 -13.98
N ASP A 675 26.00 9.86 -14.15
CA ASP A 675 27.22 9.99 -14.93
C ASP A 675 28.12 11.10 -14.37
N ASP A 676 29.42 10.99 -14.65
CA ASP A 676 30.38 12.04 -14.33
C ASP A 676 30.56 12.96 -15.53
N VAL A 677 30.00 14.16 -15.44
CA VAL A 677 30.05 15.17 -16.51
C VAL A 677 31.45 15.69 -16.82
N GLU A 678 32.44 15.41 -15.95
CA GLU A 678 33.86 15.72 -16.18
C GLU A 678 34.56 14.67 -17.07
N GLN A 679 33.91 13.53 -17.37
CA GLN A 679 34.44 12.48 -18.25
C GLN A 679 33.88 12.54 -19.67
N ASP A 680 34.39 11.68 -20.55
CA ASP A 680 33.86 11.52 -21.91
C ASP A 680 32.41 11.02 -21.85
N TRP A 681 31.53 11.73 -22.55
CA TRP A 681 30.10 11.54 -22.43
C TRP A 681 29.65 10.22 -23.06
N VAL A 682 28.84 9.45 -22.33
CA VAL A 682 28.32 8.16 -22.78
C VAL A 682 27.29 8.31 -23.91
N CYS A 683 26.65 9.47 -24.04
CA CYS A 683 25.63 9.73 -25.06
C CYS A 683 26.12 10.70 -26.16
N PRO A 684 26.27 10.26 -27.42
CA PRO A 684 26.74 11.12 -28.53
C PRO A 684 25.64 12.00 -29.16
N GLN A 685 24.39 11.88 -28.71
CA GLN A 685 23.24 12.63 -29.26
C GLN A 685 23.25 14.08 -28.74
N PRO A 686 23.15 15.09 -29.61
CA PRO A 686 23.23 16.49 -29.19
C PRO A 686 21.91 17.00 -28.56
N TYR A 687 21.98 18.04 -27.73
CA TYR A 687 20.83 18.65 -27.03
C TYR A 687 20.49 20.04 -27.57
N ASP A 688 19.22 20.45 -27.42
CA ASP A 688 18.67 21.73 -27.89
C ASP A 688 18.85 22.86 -26.88
N TYR A 689 18.62 22.54 -25.60
CA TYR A 689 18.80 23.42 -24.47
C TYR A 689 19.50 22.68 -23.35
N ILE A 690 20.45 23.35 -22.71
CA ILE A 690 21.23 22.74 -21.65
C ILE A 690 21.35 23.68 -20.46
N HIS A 691 20.90 23.16 -19.34
CA HIS A 691 21.23 23.67 -18.02
C HIS A 691 22.57 23.03 -17.61
N CYS A 692 23.67 23.70 -17.98
CA CYS A 692 25.09 23.31 -17.87
C CYS A 692 25.52 22.05 -18.69
N ARG A 693 26.72 21.91 -19.30
CA ARG A 693 27.16 22.11 -20.73
C ARG A 693 27.05 20.85 -21.64
N ASN A 694 26.63 20.95 -22.94
CA ASN A 694 27.02 20.15 -24.15
C ASN A 694 26.06 20.26 -25.40
N LEU A 695 26.19 21.25 -26.29
CA LEU A 695 25.10 21.65 -27.24
C LEU A 695 25.29 21.32 -28.73
N LYS A 696 24.16 21.19 -29.45
CA LYS A 696 24.08 21.27 -30.91
C LYS A 696 24.36 22.70 -31.44
N PRO A 697 24.84 22.90 -32.68
CA PRO A 697 24.91 24.22 -33.31
C PRO A 697 23.56 24.94 -33.29
N GLY A 698 23.53 26.21 -32.85
CA GLY A 698 22.30 26.98 -32.66
C GLY A 698 21.53 26.73 -31.35
N GLY A 699 21.95 25.78 -30.49
CA GLY A 699 21.33 25.51 -29.18
C GLY A 699 21.68 26.54 -28.09
N TRP A 700 20.88 26.57 -27.02
CA TRP A 700 21.01 27.53 -25.90
C TRP A 700 21.58 26.88 -24.64
N ILE A 701 22.47 27.59 -23.94
CA ILE A 701 22.94 27.24 -22.58
C ILE A 701 22.46 28.28 -21.58
N GLU A 702 22.19 27.81 -20.36
CA GLU A 702 21.98 28.66 -19.19
C GLU A 702 22.81 28.13 -18.02
N PHE A 703 23.70 28.97 -17.50
CA PHE A 703 24.40 28.76 -16.24
C PHE A 703 23.78 29.61 -15.15
N GLN A 704 23.54 29.02 -14.00
CA GLN A 704 23.10 29.74 -12.82
C GLN A 704 24.02 29.38 -11.66
N ASP A 705 24.60 30.38 -10.99
CA ASP A 705 25.46 30.12 -9.83
C ASP A 705 25.55 31.33 -8.88
N PHE A 706 25.99 31.08 -7.66
CA PHE A 706 26.18 32.09 -6.62
C PHE A 706 27.60 32.65 -6.64
N GLU A 707 27.72 33.91 -6.24
CA GLU A 707 29.01 34.43 -5.75
C GLU A 707 29.30 33.83 -4.38
N ALA A 708 30.51 33.31 -4.15
CA ALA A 708 30.82 32.56 -2.93
C ALA A 708 30.78 33.42 -1.64
N LEU A 709 31.11 34.71 -1.74
CA LEU A 709 31.23 35.61 -0.60
C LEU A 709 30.10 36.66 -0.60
N PRO A 710 29.25 36.72 0.45
CA PRO A 710 28.22 37.73 0.55
C PRO A 710 28.83 39.07 0.99
N TYR A 711 28.21 40.16 0.53
CA TYR A 711 28.57 41.53 0.88
C TYR A 711 27.39 42.25 1.53
N SER A 712 27.62 43.44 2.07
CA SER A 712 26.57 44.33 2.56
C SER A 712 26.72 45.70 1.91
N GLU A 713 25.62 46.32 1.52
CA GLU A 713 25.65 47.69 0.97
C GLU A 713 25.80 48.78 2.03
N ASP A 714 25.57 48.45 3.29
CA ASP A 714 25.62 49.35 4.44
C ASP A 714 26.79 49.06 5.39
N ASP A 715 27.80 48.33 4.91
CA ASP A 715 28.98 47.90 5.68
C ASP A 715 28.67 47.12 6.98
N SER A 716 27.46 46.57 7.11
CA SER A 716 27.05 45.78 8.28
C SER A 716 27.72 44.40 8.38
N VAL A 717 28.27 43.89 7.28
CA VAL A 717 29.00 42.62 7.23
C VAL A 717 30.49 42.90 7.34
N THR A 718 31.03 42.70 8.54
CA THR A 718 32.47 42.83 8.78
C THR A 718 33.23 41.55 8.40
N PRO A 719 34.51 41.64 8.03
CA PRO A 719 35.37 40.48 7.80
C PRO A 719 35.49 39.53 9.02
N ASP A 720 35.09 40.02 10.21
CA ASP A 720 35.10 39.25 11.44
C ASP A 720 33.89 38.33 11.63
N ASN A 721 32.84 38.49 10.83
CA ASN A 721 31.64 37.65 10.85
C ASN A 721 31.99 36.19 10.56
N HIS A 722 31.51 35.26 11.39
CA HIS A 722 31.84 33.84 11.29
C HIS A 722 31.28 33.21 10.00
N LEU A 723 30.17 33.71 9.45
CA LEU A 723 29.67 33.29 8.14
C LEU A 723 30.69 33.57 7.02
N ILE A 724 31.28 34.77 7.02
CA ILE A 724 32.30 35.15 6.03
C ILE A 724 33.57 34.33 6.22
N LYS A 725 33.99 34.12 7.48
CA LYS A 725 35.14 33.25 7.79
C LYS A 725 34.90 31.82 7.31
N MET A 726 33.71 31.27 7.51
CA MET A 726 33.34 29.93 7.05
C MET A 726 33.50 29.81 5.54
N LEU A 727 32.92 30.74 4.78
CA LEU A 727 32.96 30.71 3.32
C LEU A 727 34.37 30.94 2.76
N ARG A 728 35.20 31.73 3.45
CA ARG A 728 36.61 31.91 3.11
C ARG A 728 37.42 30.62 3.32
N TYR A 729 37.26 29.97 4.47
CA TYR A 729 37.91 28.68 4.74
C TYR A 729 37.42 27.57 3.82
N LEU A 730 36.12 27.58 3.49
CA LEU A 730 35.56 26.67 2.49
C LEU A 730 36.20 26.91 1.12
N GLY A 731 36.35 28.17 0.69
CA GLY A 731 37.08 28.53 -0.52
C GLY A 731 38.51 27.99 -0.54
N GLU A 732 39.26 28.16 0.57
CA GLU A 732 40.62 27.62 0.71
C GLU A 732 40.64 26.08 0.63
N ALA A 733 39.66 25.41 1.23
CA ALA A 733 39.53 23.96 1.15
C ALA A 733 39.24 23.49 -0.28
N CYS A 734 38.32 24.16 -0.99
CA CYS A 734 38.00 23.86 -2.38
C CYS A 734 39.21 24.10 -3.31
N ASP A 735 39.94 25.20 -3.13
CA ASP A 735 41.14 25.53 -3.91
C ASP A 735 42.24 24.47 -3.72
N LYS A 736 42.42 23.93 -2.50
CA LYS A 736 43.35 22.82 -2.22
C LYS A 736 42.99 21.52 -2.94
N VAL A 737 41.71 21.31 -3.23
CA VAL A 737 41.18 20.16 -4.00
C VAL A 737 41.14 20.45 -5.51
N GLY A 738 41.54 21.67 -5.93
CA GLY A 738 41.57 22.08 -7.33
C GLY A 738 40.20 22.45 -7.92
N ARG A 739 39.22 22.78 -7.07
CA ARG A 739 37.87 23.19 -7.48
C ARG A 739 37.57 24.60 -6.98
N THR A 740 37.03 25.47 -7.84
CA THR A 740 36.67 26.83 -7.43
C THR A 740 35.29 26.87 -6.79
N LEU A 741 35.16 27.54 -5.64
CA LEU A 741 33.88 27.79 -4.98
C LEU A 741 33.14 29.00 -5.60
N ASN A 742 33.81 29.81 -6.42
CA ASN A 742 33.28 31.09 -6.91
C ASN A 742 33.20 31.18 -8.44
N PRO A 743 32.47 30.28 -9.13
CA PRO A 743 32.37 30.27 -10.59
C PRO A 743 31.52 31.42 -11.14
N GLY A 744 30.53 31.93 -10.39
CA GLY A 744 29.52 32.91 -10.85
C GLY A 744 30.10 34.09 -11.65
N PRO A 745 31.05 34.87 -11.11
CA PRO A 745 31.65 36.00 -11.80
C PRO A 745 32.44 35.64 -13.08
N PHE A 746 32.87 34.38 -13.22
CA PHE A 746 33.67 33.92 -14.36
C PHE A 746 32.84 33.28 -15.47
N LEU A 747 31.56 32.95 -15.21
CA LEU A 747 30.69 32.23 -16.15
C LEU A 747 30.64 32.90 -17.51
N LYS A 748 30.45 34.22 -17.55
CA LYS A 748 30.40 34.99 -18.79
C LYS A 748 31.71 34.90 -19.59
N GLY A 749 32.85 35.07 -18.92
CA GLY A 749 34.16 34.97 -19.55
C GLY A 749 34.44 33.57 -20.09
N TRP A 750 34.02 32.52 -19.38
CA TRP A 750 34.15 31.13 -19.84
C TRP A 750 33.31 30.85 -21.08
N VAL A 751 32.09 31.40 -21.13
CA VAL A 751 31.19 31.29 -22.29
C VAL A 751 31.75 32.03 -23.50
N GLU A 752 32.31 33.22 -23.31
CA GLU A 752 33.00 33.99 -24.35
C GLU A 752 34.20 33.23 -24.91
N GLN A 753 35.06 32.68 -24.04
CA GLN A 753 36.23 31.90 -24.43
C GLN A 753 35.87 30.60 -25.15
N ALA A 754 34.74 29.98 -24.79
CA ALA A 754 34.22 28.79 -25.45
C ALA A 754 33.57 29.08 -26.82
N GLY A 755 33.54 30.34 -27.27
CA GLY A 755 33.09 30.72 -28.61
C GLY A 755 31.58 30.83 -28.78
N PHE A 756 30.83 31.00 -27.68
CA PHE A 756 29.38 31.24 -27.76
C PHE A 756 29.06 32.67 -28.22
N THR A 757 27.85 32.83 -28.76
CA THR A 757 27.31 34.10 -29.27
C THR A 757 26.02 34.47 -28.54
N ARG A 758 25.56 35.73 -28.64
CA ARG A 758 24.34 36.23 -27.96
C ARG A 758 24.34 35.99 -26.44
N ILE A 759 25.40 36.45 -25.79
CA ILE A 759 25.62 36.26 -24.35
C ILE A 759 24.85 37.35 -23.59
N ASN A 760 24.02 36.93 -22.62
CA ASN A 760 23.29 37.83 -21.72
C ASN A 760 23.52 37.39 -20.27
N GLU A 761 23.90 38.36 -19.44
CA GLU A 761 24.21 38.18 -18.02
C GLU A 761 23.22 38.97 -17.19
N GLN A 762 22.57 38.30 -16.24
CA GLN A 762 21.66 38.90 -15.28
C GLN A 762 22.13 38.59 -13.87
N ILE A 763 22.19 39.62 -13.02
CA ILE A 763 22.64 39.50 -11.63
C ILE A 763 21.46 39.83 -10.72
N PHE A 764 21.07 38.87 -9.89
CA PHE A 764 20.00 39.02 -8.89
C PHE A 764 20.60 39.17 -7.50
N LYS A 765 20.10 40.14 -6.72
CA LYS A 765 20.51 40.33 -5.33
C LYS A 765 19.65 39.46 -4.42
N LEU A 766 20.28 38.50 -3.75
CA LEU A 766 19.63 37.57 -2.83
C LEU A 766 20.04 37.88 -1.39
N PRO A 767 19.14 38.45 -0.56
CA PRO A 767 19.44 38.70 0.84
C PRO A 767 19.56 37.39 1.64
N ILE A 768 20.30 37.42 2.74
CA ILE A 768 20.32 36.37 3.75
C ILE A 768 19.79 36.99 5.05
N GLY A 769 18.67 36.47 5.55
CA GLY A 769 17.97 36.97 6.73
C GLY A 769 16.68 37.74 6.43
N ALA A 770 15.88 37.95 7.48
CA ALA A 770 14.54 38.54 7.38
C ALA A 770 14.50 40.08 7.43
N TRP A 771 15.60 40.75 7.07
CA TRP A 771 15.78 42.20 7.13
C TRP A 771 15.19 43.02 5.96
N PRO A 772 15.03 42.50 4.72
CA PRO A 772 14.46 43.29 3.62
C PRO A 772 13.05 43.80 3.92
N LYS A 773 12.68 44.98 3.44
CA LYS A 773 11.30 45.50 3.57
C LYS A 773 10.33 44.83 2.58
N ASP A 774 10.82 44.52 1.39
CA ASP A 774 10.04 43.83 0.36
C ASP A 774 9.62 42.44 0.85
N ARG A 775 8.34 42.09 0.66
CA ARG A 775 7.76 40.85 1.19
C ARG A 775 8.37 39.61 0.53
N ARG A 776 8.66 39.66 -0.77
CA ARG A 776 9.25 38.55 -1.52
C ARG A 776 10.70 38.38 -1.10
N LEU A 777 11.51 39.43 -1.12
CA LEU A 777 12.91 39.36 -0.69
C LEU A 777 13.07 38.97 0.78
N LYS A 778 12.15 39.37 1.66
CA LYS A 778 12.13 38.94 3.06
C LYS A 778 11.89 37.44 3.21
N GLU A 779 10.93 36.90 2.45
CA GLU A 779 10.66 35.46 2.39
C GLU A 779 11.90 34.69 1.91
N LEU A 780 12.50 35.12 0.79
CA LEU A 780 13.73 34.51 0.25
C LEU A 780 14.89 34.55 1.25
N GLY A 781 15.11 35.71 1.87
CA GLY A 781 16.16 35.89 2.86
C GLY A 781 15.95 35.04 4.11
N SER A 782 14.71 34.84 4.56
CA SER A 782 14.39 33.92 5.64
C SER A 782 14.76 32.48 5.30
N PHE A 783 14.40 31.99 4.10
CA PHE A 783 14.75 30.64 3.66
C PHE A 783 16.27 30.46 3.51
N MET A 784 16.97 31.46 2.94
CA MET A 784 18.43 31.43 2.85
C MET A 784 19.11 31.37 4.23
N ALA A 785 18.60 32.10 5.22
CA ALA A 785 19.14 32.04 6.57
C ALA A 785 18.97 30.64 7.20
N VAL A 786 17.80 30.00 7.01
CA VAL A 786 17.57 28.63 7.46
C VAL A 786 18.51 27.65 6.75
N SER A 787 18.69 27.79 5.44
CA SER A 787 19.64 26.97 4.67
C SER A 787 21.05 27.00 5.26
N PHE A 788 21.54 28.16 5.70
CA PHE A 788 22.86 28.25 6.35
C PHE A 788 22.87 27.69 7.77
N ILE A 789 21.81 27.88 8.55
CA ILE A 789 21.75 27.39 9.93
C ILE A 789 21.73 25.85 9.98
N GLU A 790 20.91 25.24 9.13
CA GLU A 790 20.75 23.79 9.04
C GLU A 790 21.88 23.15 8.22
N GLY A 791 22.33 23.81 7.16
CA GLY A 791 23.37 23.33 6.24
C GLY A 791 24.81 23.56 6.69
N VAL A 792 25.08 24.29 7.78
CA VAL A 792 26.45 24.65 8.21
C VAL A 792 27.38 23.43 8.29
N GLU A 793 26.86 22.29 8.77
CA GLU A 793 27.64 21.06 8.91
C GLU A 793 27.97 20.40 7.56
N ALA A 794 27.12 20.57 6.54
CA ALA A 794 27.40 20.09 5.19
C ALA A 794 28.59 20.86 4.58
N PHE A 795 28.71 22.16 4.88
CA PHE A 795 29.81 23.00 4.38
C PHE A 795 31.13 22.78 5.11
N THR A 796 31.11 22.40 6.40
CA THR A 796 32.34 22.40 7.21
C THR A 796 32.89 21.04 7.56
N LEU A 797 32.06 19.98 7.73
CA LEU A 797 32.53 18.73 8.33
C LEU A 797 33.67 18.08 7.52
N THR A 798 33.41 17.71 6.27
CA THR A 798 34.43 17.06 5.43
C THR A 798 35.48 18.07 4.96
N PRO A 799 35.13 19.26 4.44
CA PRO A 799 36.15 20.21 3.98
C PRO A 799 37.11 20.67 5.09
N PHE A 800 36.64 20.88 6.34
CA PHE A 800 37.52 21.43 7.38
C PHE A 800 38.28 20.32 8.09
N ILE A 801 37.67 19.16 8.33
CA ILE A 801 38.35 18.05 9.01
C ILE A 801 39.34 17.36 8.06
N ASP A 802 38.89 16.99 6.85
CA ASP A 802 39.69 16.14 5.97
C ASP A 802 40.67 16.96 5.11
N VAL A 803 40.35 18.21 4.73
CA VAL A 803 41.22 19.05 3.87
C VAL A 803 42.01 20.08 4.67
N LEU A 804 41.39 20.79 5.61
CA LEU A 804 42.08 21.80 6.43
C LEU A 804 42.72 21.24 7.71
N GLY A 805 42.38 20.01 8.10
CA GLY A 805 42.98 19.32 9.24
C GLY A 805 42.47 19.78 10.61
N TRP A 806 41.28 20.39 10.68
CA TRP A 806 40.67 20.84 11.94
C TRP A 806 40.15 19.64 12.74
N SER A 807 40.11 19.77 14.07
CA SER A 807 39.46 18.75 14.90
C SER A 807 37.94 18.88 14.84
N LYS A 808 37.22 17.77 15.05
CA LYS A 808 35.75 17.75 15.03
C LYS A 808 35.16 18.71 16.05
N ASP A 809 35.75 18.82 17.24
CA ASP A 809 35.26 19.69 18.30
C ASP A 809 35.43 21.18 17.93
N GLU A 810 36.55 21.56 17.32
CA GLU A 810 36.79 22.91 16.81
C GLU A 810 35.78 23.29 15.72
N VAL A 811 35.45 22.36 14.81
CA VAL A 811 34.45 22.58 13.75
C VAL A 811 33.06 22.78 14.35
N MET A 812 32.66 21.96 15.33
CA MET A 812 31.34 22.10 15.96
C MET A 812 31.21 23.41 16.76
N GLU A 813 32.26 23.84 17.45
CA GLU A 813 32.28 25.14 18.13
C GLU A 813 32.19 26.29 17.12
N PHE A 814 32.94 26.21 16.03
CA PHE A 814 32.89 27.21 14.96
C PHE A 814 31.49 27.29 14.33
N ASN A 815 30.85 26.15 14.06
CA ASN A 815 29.51 26.08 13.50
C ASN A 815 28.45 26.72 14.40
N ALA A 816 28.59 26.60 15.73
CA ALA A 816 27.71 27.29 16.67
C ALA A 816 27.82 28.82 16.55
N LYS A 817 29.04 29.35 16.36
CA LYS A 817 29.28 30.79 16.14
C LYS A 817 28.74 31.26 14.79
N VAL A 818 28.87 30.46 13.73
CA VAL A 818 28.27 30.74 12.41
C VAL A 818 26.74 30.85 12.54
N ARG A 819 26.09 29.88 13.18
CA ARG A 819 24.63 29.88 13.39
C ARG A 819 24.18 31.14 14.14
N GLN A 820 24.93 31.55 15.18
CA GLN A 820 24.64 32.76 15.92
C GLN A 820 24.73 34.00 15.02
N ASP A 821 25.78 34.13 14.20
CA ASP A 821 25.99 35.29 13.34
C ASP A 821 24.96 35.40 12.22
N VAL A 822 24.48 34.28 11.66
CA VAL A 822 23.38 34.26 10.67
C VAL A 822 22.06 34.79 11.26
N THR A 823 21.82 34.57 12.56
CA THR A 823 20.58 35.03 13.22
C THR A 823 20.60 36.50 13.66
N ARG A 824 21.74 37.19 13.57
CA ARG A 824 21.85 38.59 13.97
C ARG A 824 21.06 39.49 13.03
N ARG A 825 20.16 40.29 13.59
CA ARG A 825 19.32 41.25 12.83
C ARG A 825 20.07 42.51 12.38
N GLU A 826 21.28 42.72 12.89
CA GLU A 826 22.10 43.90 12.61
C GLU A 826 22.97 43.74 11.36
N ALA A 827 23.16 42.50 10.88
CA ALA A 827 23.90 42.22 9.67
C ALA A 827 22.92 42.07 8.48
N HIS A 828 23.25 42.72 7.36
CA HIS A 828 22.47 42.67 6.13
C HIS A 828 23.25 42.04 4.96
N PRO A 829 23.63 40.75 5.05
CA PRO A 829 24.35 40.06 3.99
C PRO A 829 23.49 39.82 2.74
N ILE A 830 24.11 40.00 1.58
CA ILE A 830 23.54 39.86 0.24
C ILE A 830 24.48 39.00 -0.61
N TYR A 831 23.92 38.02 -1.31
CA TYR A 831 24.56 37.30 -2.40
C TYR A 831 24.20 37.88 -3.76
N ASN A 832 25.15 37.84 -4.68
CA ASN A 832 24.85 37.99 -6.10
C ASN A 832 24.62 36.59 -6.69
N TYR A 833 23.47 36.42 -7.35
CA TYR A 833 23.13 35.24 -8.12
C TYR A 833 23.24 35.56 -9.61
N TYR A 834 24.16 34.89 -10.29
CA TYR A 834 24.48 35.12 -11.70
C TYR A 834 23.69 34.14 -12.56
N VAL A 835 22.99 34.67 -13.56
CA VAL A 835 22.36 33.87 -14.62
C VAL A 835 22.95 34.30 -15.95
N VAL A 836 23.70 33.40 -16.58
CA VAL A 836 24.35 33.63 -17.88
C VAL A 836 23.68 32.74 -18.93
N THR A 837 23.10 33.38 -19.94
CA THR A 837 22.48 32.71 -21.08
C THR A 837 23.31 32.97 -22.33
N ALA A 838 23.49 31.96 -23.17
CA ALA A 838 24.22 32.11 -24.42
C ALA A 838 23.81 31.08 -25.48
N GLN A 839 24.11 31.38 -26.75
CA GLN A 839 23.75 30.54 -27.89
C GLN A 839 24.99 30.08 -28.66
N LYS A 840 25.08 28.78 -28.95
CA LYS A 840 26.17 28.25 -29.78
C LYS A 840 26.04 28.81 -31.20
N PRO A 841 27.11 29.32 -31.83
CA PRO A 841 27.06 29.76 -33.23
C PRO A 841 26.53 28.63 -34.14
N ILE A 842 25.79 29.04 -35.17
CA ILE A 842 25.19 28.14 -36.17
C ILE A 842 26.27 27.54 -37.07
#